data_AF-A0A0T6Z9W0-F1
#
_entry.id   AF-A0A0T6Z9W0-F1
#
_cell.length_a   1.000
_cell.length_b   1.000
_cell.length_c   1.000
_cell.angle_alpha   90.00
_cell.angle_beta   90.00
_cell.angle_gamma   90.00
#
_symmetry.space_group_name_H-M   'P 1'
#
loop_
_entity.id
_entity.type
_entity.pdbx_description
1 polymer ?
#
loop_
_entity_poly.entity_id
_entity_poly.type
_entity_poly.pdbx_seq_one_letter_code
_entity_poly.pdbx_strand_id
1 'polypeptide(L)'
;MKNNLMTSRRFAPLFWTQFLSAFNDNFLKNTLVFLILATVAANDAGSLVTLAGAVFMAPFLLFSALGGQIADKFDKAVVAERLKRWELAAAAVAVVGIAYSSIAVLLVALFLFGAISALFGPVKYGILPDHLERKELPRANAWIEGATFIAILSGTVVAGLAAADGVNPWLFGPMMLGLALACWLSSRYIPRLGAKAPDIVVDRNVLRSTGRLVASLRGDRRLWRTALMAAWFWLAGAIVLSLLPPMVKIYLGGDETAITAYLAVFAVAVGVGSAIAAWMSAGRIVLLPAPVGTLIMALFGVDLAWCVGHAGAVAPTETLSAFFAGPYTVRIAIDLAGMAIAGAFLAVPTLAALQAWAQEDQRSRVIGASNVLSAAFITIGGGLVAVLQASGVSTPVLLAGLALANAVAAWVMLRTLPTNAFRDFVSILFRAFLRLEVDGLDNLKKAGRAPIIALNHVSFLDGALALALTDEEPTFAVDYTIAKAWWVKPFLKMCNFLPLDPSKPMATRTLIKTVNNGEPLVIFPEGRITVTGALMKVYDGAAMVADKTGSMVVPVRIDGLEKSYFSRLSSLHVRRRLFPKVKVTILEPVRLSVPEELKGRKRRMAAGAALYQVMSMLMFRTTDTNTTVLEKVIKTAKERGFNRLAVQDQVTGSLSYGKLLTGAAVLGAKFKSLFPAEKALGVLLPNANGAVATILGVMSAGKVPAMLNFTAGAANIVSACKAAEVCYVLTSRAFVTQAKLGPVVEELSKTVEIVWLDDLRQTIGLADKLRGLLQKARPLVRRTADDPAVILYTSGSEGTPKGVVLTHRNILSNAAQAASRIDFHSGDKVFNILPVFHSFGLTAGTVLPLISGVPVYFYPSPLHYRIIPELIYASNATIIFGTDTFLNGYARTAHPYDFRSIRYCFAGAEPVRAATRALYMEKFGVRILEGYGVTEAAPVIALNTPMFNKAGSVGKIMPGMEYRLDAVPGVMEGGRLFIRGANVMAGYLRVEAPGVIEPTPDGWHDTGDIVTVDEDGFIVIRGRAKRFAKIGGEMVSLGAVESLAGELWPGQLTVVVSLPDAKKGERLVMLTDAPGATRAAFLRFAKEQGAMDMMVPADVRVGAVPVLGTGKVDFVSAQKLLAETARTEDAA
;
A
#
# COMPACT_ATOMS: atom_id res chain seq x y z
N MET A 1 12.32 1.77 5.82
CA MET A 1 13.12 2.87 6.43
C MET A 1 12.75 4.16 5.71
N LYS A 2 12.48 5.26 6.42
CA LYS A 2 12.10 6.55 5.80
C LYS A 2 13.38 7.30 5.40
N ASN A 3 13.60 7.52 4.10
CA ASN A 3 14.72 8.30 3.58
C ASN A 3 14.63 9.76 4.06
N ASN A 4 15.45 10.16 5.02
CA ASN A 4 15.59 11.56 5.43
C ASN A 4 16.46 12.30 4.39
N LEU A 5 15.91 13.36 3.77
CA LEU A 5 16.60 14.16 2.75
C LEU A 5 17.89 14.78 3.28
N MET A 6 17.88 15.21 4.56
CA MET A 6 19.01 15.89 5.20
C MET A 6 20.23 14.99 5.42
N THR A 7 20.04 13.67 5.41
CA THR A 7 21.13 12.68 5.51
C THR A 7 21.50 12.07 4.16
N SER A 8 20.78 12.44 3.10
CA SER A 8 20.95 11.83 1.78
C SER A 8 22.05 12.52 0.98
N ARG A 9 22.97 11.74 0.42
CA ARG A 9 24.05 12.24 -0.45
C ARG A 9 23.55 13.02 -1.67
N ARG A 10 22.30 12.79 -2.09
CA ARG A 10 21.67 13.47 -3.24
C ARG A 10 21.16 14.90 -2.94
N PHE A 11 21.10 15.31 -1.68
CA PHE A 11 20.54 16.62 -1.28
C PHE A 11 21.41 17.39 -0.27
N ALA A 12 21.96 16.72 0.74
CA ALA A 12 22.67 17.38 1.84
C ALA A 12 23.85 18.29 1.40
N PRO A 13 24.70 17.90 0.43
CA PRO A 13 25.80 18.76 -0.04
C PRO A 13 25.30 20.06 -0.68
N LEU A 14 24.20 20.01 -1.43
CA LEU A 14 23.60 21.19 -2.06
C LEU A 14 23.00 22.13 -1.02
N PHE A 15 22.33 21.57 -0.01
CA PHE A 15 21.76 22.34 1.11
C PHE A 15 22.84 23.15 1.83
N TRP A 16 23.93 22.52 2.25
CA TRP A 16 25.01 23.19 2.97
C TRP A 16 25.75 24.22 2.11
N THR A 17 25.95 23.92 0.82
CA THR A 17 26.54 24.88 -0.13
C THR A 17 25.68 26.15 -0.23
N GLN A 18 24.35 26.00 -0.30
CA GLN A 18 23.44 27.15 -0.33
C GLN A 18 23.40 27.92 0.98
N PHE A 19 23.36 27.22 2.13
CA PHE A 19 23.37 27.86 3.45
C PHE A 19 24.63 28.70 3.65
N LEU A 20 25.80 28.11 3.40
CA LEU A 20 27.10 28.78 3.59
C LEU A 20 27.28 29.96 2.63
N SER A 21 26.90 29.79 1.36
CA SER A 21 26.92 30.89 0.38
C SER A 21 26.02 32.05 0.79
N ALA A 22 24.75 31.78 1.12
CA ALA A 22 23.83 32.83 1.53
C ALA A 22 24.25 33.52 2.83
N PHE A 23 24.85 32.77 3.76
CA PHE A 23 25.41 33.32 4.99
C PHE A 23 26.54 34.30 4.66
N ASN A 24 27.47 33.88 3.79
CA ASN A 24 28.65 34.66 3.45
C ASN A 24 28.29 35.98 2.74
N ASP A 25 27.34 35.92 1.79
CA ASP A 25 26.79 37.09 1.09
C ASP A 25 26.25 38.14 2.09
N ASN A 26 25.47 37.69 3.07
CA ASN A 26 24.85 38.59 4.06
C ASN A 26 25.84 39.04 5.14
N PHE A 27 26.81 38.21 5.50
CA PHE A 27 27.88 38.61 6.41
C PHE A 27 28.70 39.76 5.81
N LEU A 28 29.11 39.65 4.53
CA LEU A 28 29.82 40.73 3.81
C LEU A 28 28.97 42.00 3.73
N LYS A 29 27.74 41.86 3.22
CA LYS A 29 26.85 43.00 2.98
C LYS A 29 26.61 43.79 4.27
N ASN A 30 26.25 43.10 5.35
CA ASN A 30 25.95 43.78 6.61
C ASN A 30 27.21 44.36 7.27
N THR A 31 28.37 43.68 7.16
CA THR A 31 29.64 44.25 7.64
C THR A 31 29.99 45.54 6.91
N LEU A 32 29.77 45.61 5.59
CA LEU A 32 29.92 46.85 4.81
C LEU A 32 28.95 47.94 5.28
N VAL A 33 27.69 47.59 5.55
CA VAL A 33 26.69 48.54 6.08
C VAL A 33 27.15 49.11 7.43
N PHE A 34 27.62 48.27 8.36
CA PHE A 34 28.15 48.74 9.64
C PHE A 34 29.40 49.61 9.48
N LEU A 35 30.30 49.26 8.55
CA LEU A 35 31.48 50.09 8.27
C LEU A 35 31.08 51.47 7.72
N ILE A 36 30.10 51.53 6.79
CA ILE A 36 29.58 52.80 6.27
C ILE A 36 28.98 53.65 7.39
N LEU A 37 28.15 53.05 8.25
CA LEU A 37 27.52 53.74 9.38
C LEU A 37 28.54 54.25 10.41
N ALA A 38 29.68 53.57 10.57
CA ALA A 38 30.73 53.95 11.51
C ALA A 38 31.72 55.00 10.97
N THR A 39 31.89 55.10 9.64
CA THR A 39 32.96 55.90 9.02
C THR A 39 32.47 57.11 8.23
N VAL A 40 31.19 57.17 7.85
CA VAL A 40 30.61 58.23 7.01
C VAL A 40 29.67 59.11 7.84
N ALA A 41 29.65 60.41 7.56
CA ALA A 41 28.73 61.36 8.18
C ALA A 41 27.26 60.94 7.98
N ALA A 42 26.42 61.15 9.00
CA ALA A 42 25.05 60.64 9.07
C ALA A 42 24.15 60.99 7.86
N ASN A 43 24.42 62.11 7.17
CA ASN A 43 23.65 62.57 6.01
C ASN A 43 23.96 61.77 4.73
N ASP A 44 25.14 61.18 4.59
CA ASP A 44 25.58 60.43 3.40
C ASP A 44 25.56 58.90 3.59
N ALA A 45 25.43 58.42 4.83
CA ALA A 45 25.45 56.99 5.13
C ALA A 45 24.24 56.24 4.53
N GLY A 46 23.05 56.83 4.54
CA GLY A 46 21.82 56.18 4.04
C GLY A 46 21.83 55.90 2.53
N SER A 47 22.41 56.80 1.73
CA SER A 47 22.50 56.64 0.28
C SER A 47 23.50 55.54 -0.11
N LEU A 48 24.63 55.44 0.61
CA LEU A 48 25.65 54.40 0.42
C LEU A 48 25.17 53.00 0.82
N VAL A 49 24.37 52.89 1.89
CA VAL A 49 23.73 51.63 2.29
C VAL A 49 22.74 51.14 1.22
N THR A 50 21.95 52.06 0.66
CA THR A 50 21.03 51.76 -0.45
C THR A 50 21.80 51.33 -1.70
N LEU A 51 22.90 52.02 -2.01
CA LEU A 51 23.79 51.68 -3.11
C LEU A 51 24.41 50.28 -2.93
N ALA A 52 24.86 49.90 -1.74
CA ALA A 52 25.38 48.56 -1.46
C ALA A 52 24.32 47.48 -1.77
N GLY A 53 23.07 47.71 -1.38
CA GLY A 53 21.95 46.83 -1.75
C GLY A 53 21.75 46.71 -3.26
N ALA A 54 21.78 47.83 -3.98
CA ALA A 54 21.64 47.86 -5.43
C ALA A 54 22.81 47.18 -6.16
N VAL A 55 24.05 47.40 -5.71
CA VAL A 55 25.27 46.79 -6.27
C VAL A 55 25.26 45.27 -6.10
N PHE A 56 24.76 44.76 -4.97
CA PHE A 56 24.59 43.31 -4.78
C PHE A 56 23.51 42.70 -5.71
N MET A 57 22.43 43.44 -5.97
CA MET A 57 21.30 42.95 -6.78
C MET A 57 21.50 43.09 -8.29
N ALA A 58 22.25 44.10 -8.74
CA ALA A 58 22.46 44.38 -10.17
C ALA A 58 22.97 43.16 -10.98
N PRO A 59 23.92 42.34 -10.47
CA PRO A 59 24.34 41.13 -11.17
C PRO A 59 23.23 40.11 -11.45
N PHE A 60 22.15 40.06 -10.65
CA PHE A 60 21.03 39.13 -10.90
C PHE A 60 20.24 39.48 -12.17
N LEU A 61 20.14 40.77 -12.51
CA LEU A 61 19.52 41.24 -13.76
C LEU A 61 20.38 40.91 -14.99
N LEU A 62 21.70 40.93 -14.80
CA LEU A 62 22.67 40.75 -15.88
C LEU A 62 22.96 39.26 -16.09
N PHE A 63 23.49 38.56 -15.08
CA PHE A 63 24.13 37.27 -15.27
C PHE A 63 23.23 36.05 -15.04
N SER A 64 22.02 36.20 -14.50
CA SER A 64 21.14 35.05 -14.22
C SER A 64 20.74 34.28 -15.49
N ALA A 65 20.50 34.99 -16.61
CA ALA A 65 20.21 34.35 -17.90
C ALA A 65 21.41 33.54 -18.44
N LEU A 66 22.61 34.11 -18.30
CA LEU A 66 23.86 33.46 -18.67
C LEU A 66 24.13 32.22 -17.80
N GLY A 67 23.89 32.32 -16.50
CA GLY A 67 23.98 31.21 -15.55
C GLY A 67 23.07 30.05 -15.93
N GLY A 68 21.85 30.33 -16.38
CA GLY A 68 20.92 29.31 -16.88
C GLY A 68 21.44 28.56 -18.11
N GLN A 69 22.03 29.28 -19.09
CA GLN A 69 22.62 28.65 -20.28
C GLN A 69 23.85 27.81 -19.95
N ILE A 70 24.72 28.30 -19.07
CA ILE A 70 25.92 27.58 -18.60
C ILE A 70 25.50 26.31 -17.83
N ALA A 71 24.47 26.40 -16.99
CA ALA A 71 23.97 25.29 -16.17
C ALA A 71 23.28 24.18 -16.98
N ASP A 72 22.63 24.51 -18.10
CA ASP A 72 22.05 23.48 -18.99
C ASP A 72 23.13 22.88 -19.92
N LYS A 73 24.15 23.67 -20.31
CA LYS A 73 25.27 23.25 -21.17
C LYS A 73 26.26 22.29 -20.50
N PHE A 74 26.64 22.58 -19.27
CA PHE A 74 27.65 21.81 -18.52
C PHE A 74 27.01 21.04 -17.37
N ASP A 75 27.74 20.09 -16.78
CA ASP A 75 27.26 19.42 -15.56
C ASP A 75 27.08 20.43 -14.42
N LYS A 76 25.84 20.53 -13.92
CA LYS A 76 25.43 21.47 -12.87
C LYS A 76 26.29 21.38 -11.60
N ALA A 77 26.76 20.19 -11.22
CA ALA A 77 27.63 20.01 -10.06
C ALA A 77 29.02 20.60 -10.30
N VAL A 78 29.55 20.50 -11.52
CA VAL A 78 30.84 21.09 -11.90
C VAL A 78 30.74 22.62 -11.97
N VAL A 79 29.64 23.15 -12.50
CA VAL A 79 29.39 24.60 -12.53
C VAL A 79 29.29 25.15 -11.10
N ALA A 80 28.55 24.48 -10.21
CA ALA A 80 28.46 24.85 -8.80
C ALA A 80 29.84 24.90 -8.13
N GLU A 81 30.64 23.84 -8.27
CA GLU A 81 31.97 23.73 -7.66
C GLU A 81 32.92 24.84 -8.13
N ARG A 82 32.93 25.15 -9.43
CA ARG A 82 33.77 26.22 -10.00
C ARG A 82 33.35 27.60 -9.51
N LEU A 83 32.04 27.88 -9.47
CA LEU A 83 31.54 29.16 -8.96
C LEU A 83 31.92 29.36 -7.50
N LYS A 84 31.82 28.31 -6.67
CA LYS A 84 32.20 28.38 -5.25
C LYS A 84 33.70 28.45 -5.02
N ARG A 85 34.51 27.96 -5.96
CA ARG A 85 35.95 28.22 -5.96
C ARG A 85 36.27 29.69 -6.24
N TRP A 86 35.58 30.34 -7.18
CA TRP A 86 35.74 31.77 -7.44
C TRP A 86 35.26 32.65 -6.27
N GLU A 87 34.33 32.14 -5.45
CA GLU A 87 33.88 32.81 -4.22
C GLU A 87 35.04 33.03 -3.22
N LEU A 88 36.04 32.14 -3.17
CA LEU A 88 37.25 32.33 -2.37
C LEU A 88 38.07 33.56 -2.81
N ALA A 89 38.14 33.81 -4.12
CA ALA A 89 38.83 34.97 -4.65
C ALA A 89 38.05 36.27 -4.31
N ALA A 90 36.72 36.26 -4.45
CA ALA A 90 35.88 37.38 -4.05
C ALA A 90 35.97 37.66 -2.54
N ALA A 91 36.01 36.60 -1.72
CA ALA A 91 36.24 36.68 -0.28
C ALA A 91 37.59 37.34 0.04
N ALA A 92 38.67 36.98 -0.65
CA ALA A 92 39.97 37.62 -0.47
C ALA A 92 39.93 39.13 -0.80
N VAL A 93 39.22 39.54 -1.85
CA VAL A 93 39.01 40.97 -2.19
C VAL A 93 38.24 41.69 -1.07
N ALA A 94 37.23 41.04 -0.47
CA ALA A 94 36.51 41.60 0.67
C ALA A 94 37.43 41.80 1.90
N VAL A 95 38.30 40.83 2.20
CA VAL A 95 39.27 40.96 3.30
C VAL A 95 40.23 42.12 3.07
N VAL A 96 40.73 42.28 1.84
CA VAL A 96 41.56 43.45 1.46
C VAL A 96 40.77 44.75 1.64
N GLY A 97 39.51 44.79 1.22
CA GLY A 97 38.64 45.96 1.38
C GLY A 97 38.45 46.38 2.84
N ILE A 98 38.26 45.41 3.76
CA ILE A 98 38.18 45.67 5.20
C ILE A 98 39.53 46.10 5.77
N ALA A 99 40.63 45.46 5.37
CA ALA A 99 41.97 45.78 5.88
C ALA A 99 42.41 47.22 5.57
N TYR A 100 41.97 47.77 4.43
CA TYR A 100 42.24 49.16 4.02
C TYR A 100 41.06 50.12 4.30
N SER A 101 40.00 49.67 4.98
CA SER A 101 38.77 50.45 5.21
C SER A 101 38.18 51.09 3.95
N SER A 102 38.32 50.43 2.79
CA SER A 102 37.93 50.98 1.49
C SER A 102 36.52 50.53 1.10
N ILE A 103 35.55 51.45 1.22
CA ILE A 103 34.15 51.23 0.80
C ILE A 103 34.08 50.85 -0.68
N ALA A 104 34.88 51.47 -1.55
CA ALA A 104 34.89 51.17 -2.98
C ALA A 104 35.32 49.72 -3.27
N VAL A 105 36.38 49.22 -2.61
CA VAL A 105 36.84 47.83 -2.78
C VAL A 105 35.80 46.84 -2.23
N LEU A 106 35.11 47.18 -1.15
CA LEU A 106 34.03 46.36 -0.59
C LEU A 106 32.79 46.33 -1.48
N LEU A 107 32.45 47.43 -2.15
CA LEU A 107 31.40 47.46 -3.17
C LEU A 107 31.76 46.58 -4.37
N VAL A 108 33.04 46.57 -4.79
CA VAL A 108 33.52 45.63 -5.84
C VAL A 108 33.41 44.18 -5.36
N ALA A 109 33.84 43.88 -4.13
CA ALA A 109 33.69 42.54 -3.57
C ALA A 109 32.22 42.12 -3.51
N LEU A 110 31.33 43.00 -3.07
CA LEU A 110 29.90 42.76 -2.99
C LEU A 110 29.27 42.52 -4.38
N PHE A 111 29.73 43.23 -5.41
CA PHE A 111 29.34 42.97 -6.81
C PHE A 111 29.79 41.58 -7.27
N LEU A 112 31.03 41.16 -6.94
CA LEU A 112 31.55 39.84 -7.29
C LEU A 112 30.74 38.71 -6.62
N PHE A 113 30.42 38.87 -5.33
CA PHE A 113 29.52 37.94 -4.62
C PHE A 113 28.13 37.89 -5.26
N GLY A 114 27.55 39.05 -5.59
CA GLY A 114 26.29 39.13 -6.33
C GLY A 114 26.34 38.42 -7.68
N ALA A 115 27.44 38.55 -8.44
CA ALA A 115 27.63 37.89 -9.72
C ALA A 115 27.73 36.35 -9.59
N ILE A 116 28.46 35.87 -8.58
CA ILE A 116 28.55 34.44 -8.28
C ILE A 116 27.18 33.88 -7.89
N SER A 117 26.44 34.58 -7.02
CA SER A 117 25.10 34.16 -6.59
C SER A 117 24.07 34.21 -7.72
N ALA A 118 24.16 35.19 -8.63
CA ALA A 118 23.35 35.26 -9.84
C ALA A 118 23.59 34.08 -10.80
N LEU A 119 24.85 33.67 -10.98
CA LEU A 119 25.23 32.51 -11.79
C LEU A 119 24.85 31.18 -11.12
N PHE A 120 24.90 31.12 -9.79
CA PHE A 120 24.59 29.92 -9.02
C PHE A 120 23.08 29.67 -8.85
N GLY A 121 22.25 30.72 -8.87
CA GLY A 121 20.79 30.63 -8.71
C GLY A 121 20.10 29.62 -9.66
N PRO A 122 20.36 29.68 -10.98
CA PRO A 122 19.84 28.70 -11.94
C PRO A 122 20.30 27.26 -11.66
N VAL A 123 21.55 27.10 -11.20
CA VAL A 123 22.17 25.79 -10.91
C VAL A 123 21.48 25.10 -9.74
N LYS A 124 21.29 25.81 -8.62
CA LYS A 124 20.80 25.20 -7.37
C LYS A 124 19.36 24.69 -7.46
N TYR A 125 18.48 25.39 -8.18
CA TYR A 125 17.10 24.94 -8.37
C TYR A 125 16.96 24.02 -9.59
N GLY A 126 17.85 24.13 -10.59
CA GLY A 126 17.85 23.29 -11.79
C GLY A 126 18.30 21.85 -11.53
N ILE A 127 19.19 21.65 -10.55
CA ILE A 127 19.75 20.33 -10.20
C ILE A 127 18.80 19.49 -9.32
N LEU A 128 17.86 20.10 -8.61
CA LEU A 128 16.98 19.38 -7.67
C LEU A 128 16.16 18.27 -8.34
N PRO A 129 15.48 18.49 -9.47
CA PRO A 129 14.70 17.43 -10.10
C PRO A 129 15.55 16.42 -10.87
N ASP A 130 16.86 16.67 -10.99
CA ASP A 130 17.80 15.67 -11.52
C ASP A 130 18.17 14.65 -10.42
N HIS A 131 18.20 15.06 -9.15
CA HIS A 131 18.54 14.21 -7.99
C HIS A 131 17.33 13.65 -7.21
N LEU A 132 16.16 14.28 -7.35
CA LEU A 132 14.99 14.00 -6.52
C LEU A 132 13.77 13.66 -7.36
N GLU A 133 12.92 12.78 -6.82
CA GLU A 133 11.62 12.53 -7.43
C GLU A 133 10.71 13.77 -7.33
N ARG A 134 9.80 13.96 -8.28
CA ARG A 134 8.86 15.10 -8.31
C ARG A 134 8.09 15.28 -7.00
N LYS A 135 7.80 14.18 -6.29
CA LYS A 135 7.10 14.18 -5.00
C LYS A 135 7.89 14.81 -3.84
N GLU A 136 9.22 14.86 -3.97
CA GLU A 136 10.16 15.35 -2.96
C GLU A 136 10.52 16.83 -3.17
N LEU A 137 10.28 17.38 -4.36
CA LEU A 137 10.67 18.75 -4.73
C LEU A 137 10.13 19.84 -3.79
N PRO A 138 8.85 19.86 -3.38
CA PRO A 138 8.35 20.91 -2.50
C PRO A 138 9.04 20.89 -1.13
N ARG A 139 9.36 19.70 -0.61
CA ARG A 139 10.13 19.56 0.65
C ARG A 139 11.56 20.03 0.49
N ALA A 140 12.21 19.68 -0.61
CA ALA A 140 13.58 20.13 -0.90
C ALA A 140 13.66 21.65 -1.05
N ASN A 141 12.70 22.26 -1.77
CA ASN A 141 12.59 23.70 -1.90
C ASN A 141 12.35 24.38 -0.54
N ALA A 142 11.45 23.86 0.30
CA ALA A 142 11.24 24.43 1.63
C ALA A 142 12.48 24.37 2.53
N TRP A 143 13.30 23.31 2.45
CA TRP A 143 14.58 23.25 3.16
C TRP A 143 15.58 24.29 2.63
N ILE A 144 15.68 24.45 1.31
CA ILE A 144 16.57 25.43 0.68
C ILE A 144 16.14 26.87 1.00
N GLU A 145 14.84 27.16 0.93
CA GLU A 145 14.29 28.48 1.29
C GLU A 145 14.50 28.75 2.78
N GLY A 146 14.10 27.83 3.66
CA GLY A 146 14.30 27.98 5.11
C GLY A 146 15.77 28.18 5.47
N ALA A 147 16.68 27.42 4.85
CA ALA A 147 18.12 27.61 5.04
C ALA A 147 18.61 28.97 4.58
N THR A 148 18.09 29.50 3.47
CA THR A 148 18.46 30.81 2.95
C THR A 148 18.06 31.92 3.91
N PHE A 149 16.84 31.87 4.48
CA PHE A 149 16.39 32.87 5.47
C PHE A 149 17.13 32.76 6.80
N ILE A 150 17.41 31.55 7.29
CA ILE A 150 18.24 31.36 8.50
C ILE A 150 19.65 31.88 8.25
N ALA A 151 20.22 31.63 7.07
CA ALA A 151 21.54 32.12 6.69
C ALA A 151 21.59 33.65 6.59
N ILE A 152 20.56 34.29 6.02
CA ILE A 152 20.41 35.75 5.99
C ILE A 152 20.42 36.30 7.43
N LEU A 153 19.59 35.73 8.31
CA LEU A 153 19.51 36.18 9.71
C LEU A 153 20.84 36.00 10.44
N SER A 154 21.42 34.79 10.37
CA SER A 154 22.67 34.49 11.08
C SER A 154 23.82 35.33 10.55
N GLY A 155 23.89 35.57 9.23
CA GLY A 155 24.88 36.48 8.63
C GLY A 155 24.73 37.91 9.13
N THR A 156 23.51 38.43 9.24
CA THR A 156 23.24 39.77 9.79
C THR A 156 23.62 39.88 11.27
N VAL A 157 23.21 38.91 12.10
CA VAL A 157 23.51 38.89 13.54
C VAL A 157 25.01 38.79 13.78
N VAL A 158 25.69 37.87 13.08
CA VAL A 158 27.14 37.67 13.24
C VAL A 158 27.91 38.89 12.73
N ALA A 159 27.47 39.55 11.66
CA ALA A 159 28.06 40.82 11.22
C ALA A 159 27.90 41.93 12.27
N GLY A 160 26.73 42.05 12.90
CA GLY A 160 26.50 43.02 13.97
C GLY A 160 27.38 42.76 15.20
N LEU A 161 27.48 41.51 15.64
CA LEU A 161 28.37 41.12 16.75
C LEU A 161 29.85 41.35 16.41
N ALA A 162 30.27 41.03 15.18
CA ALA A 162 31.65 41.23 14.73
C ALA A 162 32.02 42.72 14.55
N ALA A 163 31.02 43.61 14.44
CA ALA A 163 31.20 45.05 14.28
C ALA A 163 30.98 45.84 15.58
N ALA A 164 30.60 45.19 16.70
CA ALA A 164 30.22 45.84 17.95
C ALA A 164 31.32 46.74 18.55
N ASP A 165 32.58 46.30 18.49
CA ASP A 165 33.76 47.05 18.96
C ASP A 165 34.53 47.72 17.81
N GLY A 166 33.85 47.95 16.67
CA GLY A 166 34.48 48.34 15.40
C GLY A 166 34.88 47.14 14.55
N VAL A 167 34.89 47.31 13.22
CA VAL A 167 35.15 46.21 12.29
C VAL A 167 36.64 45.82 12.32
N ASN A 168 36.96 44.73 13.01
CA ASN A 168 38.34 44.23 13.13
C ASN A 168 38.71 43.31 11.94
N PRO A 169 39.70 43.67 11.10
CA PRO A 169 40.14 42.84 9.97
C PRO A 169 40.63 41.45 10.37
N TRP A 170 41.22 41.30 11.56
CA TRP A 170 41.74 40.03 12.08
C TRP A 170 40.66 39.05 12.52
N LEU A 171 39.47 39.54 12.83
CA LEU A 171 38.30 38.71 13.13
C LEU A 171 37.52 38.41 11.83
N PHE A 172 37.29 39.42 11.01
CA PHE A 172 36.52 39.31 9.77
C PHE A 172 37.19 38.39 8.74
N GLY A 173 38.51 38.54 8.54
CA GLY A 173 39.27 37.83 7.51
C GLY A 173 39.20 36.30 7.61
N PRO A 174 39.56 35.71 8.76
CA PRO A 174 39.47 34.27 8.98
C PRO A 174 38.04 33.72 8.87
N MET A 175 37.04 34.46 9.36
CA MET A 175 35.63 34.05 9.27
C MET A 175 35.15 34.00 7.81
N MET A 176 35.37 35.09 7.05
CA MET A 176 34.99 35.20 5.64
C MET A 176 35.64 34.10 4.78
N LEU A 177 36.96 33.90 4.92
CA LEU A 177 37.69 32.89 4.15
C LEU A 177 37.32 31.45 4.59
N GLY A 178 37.14 31.23 5.89
CA GLY A 178 36.71 29.93 6.43
C GLY A 178 35.33 29.52 5.92
N LEU A 179 34.37 30.45 5.89
CA LEU A 179 33.03 30.23 5.35
C LEU A 179 33.06 29.94 3.84
N ALA A 180 33.83 30.71 3.06
CA ALA A 180 34.02 30.46 1.64
C ALA A 180 34.68 29.09 1.35
N LEU A 181 35.67 28.70 2.18
CA LEU A 181 36.34 27.40 2.07
C LEU A 181 35.38 26.24 2.37
N ALA A 182 34.60 26.36 3.45
CA ALA A 182 33.57 25.38 3.79
C ALA A 182 32.49 25.26 2.69
N CYS A 183 32.08 26.38 2.11
CA CYS A 183 31.14 26.44 1.00
C CYS A 183 31.67 25.67 -0.22
N TRP A 184 32.93 25.91 -0.60
CA TRP A 184 33.58 25.20 -1.69
C TRP A 184 33.74 23.70 -1.40
N LEU A 185 34.20 23.32 -0.20
CA LEU A 185 34.34 21.91 0.18
C LEU A 185 33.00 21.16 0.13
N SER A 186 31.92 21.78 0.61
CA SER A 186 30.57 21.21 0.53
C SER A 186 30.12 21.00 -0.92
N SER A 187 30.42 21.94 -1.81
CA SER A 187 30.03 21.86 -3.23
C SER A 187 30.67 20.69 -3.98
N ARG A 188 31.86 20.24 -3.56
CA ARG A 188 32.57 19.11 -4.16
C ARG A 188 31.88 17.76 -3.97
N TYR A 189 31.03 17.64 -2.95
CA TYR A 189 30.29 16.42 -2.65
C TYR A 189 28.96 16.32 -3.40
N ILE A 190 28.59 17.32 -4.21
CA ILE A 190 27.39 17.26 -5.06
C ILE A 190 27.61 16.19 -6.16
N PRO A 191 26.73 15.16 -6.26
CA PRO A 191 26.87 14.12 -7.28
C PRO A 191 26.77 14.69 -8.71
N ARG A 192 27.51 14.07 -9.64
CA ARG A 192 27.52 14.42 -11.07
C ARG A 192 26.48 13.59 -11.83
N LEU A 193 25.79 14.20 -12.79
CA LEU A 193 24.74 13.56 -13.59
C LEU A 193 24.84 13.84 -15.11
N GLY A 194 25.87 14.56 -15.54
CA GLY A 194 26.07 14.94 -16.95
C GLY A 194 25.29 16.19 -17.37
N ALA A 195 25.64 16.71 -18.54
CA ALA A 195 24.96 17.85 -19.16
C ALA A 195 23.61 17.43 -19.77
N LYS A 196 22.62 18.32 -19.71
CA LYS A 196 21.28 18.07 -20.27
C LYS A 196 21.07 18.68 -21.66
N ALA A 197 21.85 19.70 -22.02
CA ALA A 197 21.83 20.33 -23.34
C ALA A 197 23.26 20.70 -23.80
N PRO A 198 24.13 19.72 -24.12
CA PRO A 198 25.55 19.98 -24.42
C PRO A 198 25.77 20.85 -25.68
N ASP A 199 24.85 20.79 -26.64
CA ASP A 199 24.97 21.45 -27.95
C ASP A 199 24.57 22.93 -27.95
N ILE A 200 24.08 23.45 -26.83
CA ILE A 200 23.66 24.86 -26.76
C ILE A 200 24.87 25.81 -26.87
N VAL A 201 24.71 26.88 -27.63
CA VAL A 201 25.69 27.97 -27.72
C VAL A 201 25.35 29.02 -26.67
N VAL A 202 26.29 29.29 -25.77
CA VAL A 202 26.16 30.33 -24.73
C VAL A 202 26.28 31.69 -25.41
N ASP A 203 25.26 32.53 -25.27
CA ASP A 203 25.23 33.86 -25.89
C ASP A 203 26.14 34.82 -25.10
N ARG A 204 27.14 35.38 -25.77
CA ARG A 204 28.09 36.32 -25.16
C ARG A 204 27.46 37.69 -24.87
N ASN A 205 26.35 38.03 -25.52
CA ASN A 205 25.64 39.28 -25.29
C ASN A 205 24.61 39.10 -24.17
N VAL A 206 24.95 39.61 -22.99
CA VAL A 206 24.14 39.48 -21.76
C VAL A 206 22.72 40.04 -21.93
N LEU A 207 22.57 41.23 -22.52
CA LEU A 207 21.26 41.88 -22.70
C LEU A 207 20.38 41.11 -23.69
N ARG A 208 20.96 40.65 -24.80
CA ARG A 208 20.27 39.82 -25.80
C ARG A 208 19.88 38.46 -25.21
N SER A 209 20.77 37.86 -24.44
CA SER A 209 20.55 36.59 -23.73
C SER A 209 19.37 36.71 -22.77
N THR A 210 19.36 37.74 -21.92
CA THR A 210 18.26 38.04 -21.00
C THR A 210 16.95 38.28 -21.73
N GLY A 211 16.93 39.11 -22.78
CA GLY A 211 15.72 39.39 -23.56
C GLY A 211 15.12 38.15 -24.23
N ARG A 212 15.95 37.31 -24.87
CA ARG A 212 15.51 36.05 -25.50
C ARG A 212 14.96 35.06 -24.48
N LEU A 213 15.59 34.97 -23.32
CA LEU A 213 15.26 34.01 -22.28
C LEU A 213 13.93 34.38 -21.58
N VAL A 214 13.69 35.66 -21.32
CA VAL A 214 12.39 36.17 -20.86
C VAL A 214 11.30 36.01 -21.94
N ALA A 215 11.62 36.25 -23.22
CA ALA A 215 10.68 36.01 -24.33
C ALA A 215 10.31 34.53 -24.47
N SER A 216 11.27 33.62 -24.29
CA SER A 216 11.04 32.16 -24.27
C SER A 216 10.11 31.76 -23.12
N LEU A 217 10.32 32.32 -21.92
CA LEU A 217 9.43 32.08 -20.77
C LEU A 217 8.00 32.54 -21.05
N ARG A 218 7.83 33.67 -21.76
CA ARG A 218 6.52 34.21 -22.15
C ARG A 218 5.78 33.31 -23.18
N GLY A 219 6.50 32.49 -23.93
CA GLY A 219 5.94 31.52 -24.88
C GLY A 219 5.09 30.43 -24.21
N ASP A 220 5.43 30.04 -22.98
CA ASP A 220 4.63 29.12 -22.17
C ASP A 220 3.79 29.91 -21.15
N ARG A 221 2.49 30.01 -21.41
CA ARG A 221 1.54 30.73 -20.54
C ARG A 221 1.53 30.21 -19.10
N ARG A 222 1.77 28.91 -18.88
CA ARG A 222 1.77 28.29 -17.56
C ARG A 222 3.02 28.66 -16.77
N LEU A 223 4.20 28.59 -17.41
CA LEU A 223 5.46 28.99 -16.79
C LEU A 223 5.52 30.51 -16.54
N TRP A 224 5.08 31.32 -17.51
CA TRP A 224 5.03 32.78 -17.39
C TRP A 224 4.22 33.25 -16.17
N ARG A 225 2.99 32.74 -16.00
CA ARG A 225 2.12 33.10 -14.86
C ARG A 225 2.74 32.68 -13.52
N THR A 226 3.36 31.51 -13.48
CA THR A 226 4.01 30.99 -12.27
C THR A 226 5.26 31.81 -11.90
N ALA A 227 6.03 32.25 -12.89
CA ALA A 227 7.17 33.13 -12.68
C ALA A 227 6.75 34.53 -12.19
N LEU A 228 5.66 35.08 -12.70
CA LEU A 228 5.08 36.33 -12.18
C LEU A 228 4.65 36.21 -10.71
N MET A 229 4.04 35.08 -10.34
CA MET A 229 3.70 34.79 -8.94
C MET A 229 4.95 34.74 -8.05
N ALA A 230 6.01 34.07 -8.50
CA ALA A 230 7.29 34.03 -7.77
C ALA A 230 7.93 35.43 -7.66
N ALA A 231 7.88 36.24 -8.72
CA ALA A 231 8.38 37.62 -8.70
C ALA A 231 7.60 38.52 -7.72
N TRP A 232 6.29 38.30 -7.59
CA TRP A 232 5.45 39.03 -6.64
C TRP A 232 5.83 38.79 -5.17
N PHE A 233 6.19 37.54 -4.81
CA PHE A 233 6.71 37.23 -3.47
C PHE A 233 7.94 38.07 -3.13
N TRP A 234 8.92 38.09 -4.03
CA TRP A 234 10.17 38.82 -3.85
C TRP A 234 9.95 40.33 -3.78
N LEU A 235 9.03 40.87 -4.59
CA LEU A 235 8.61 42.27 -4.52
C LEU A 235 8.05 42.63 -3.15
N ALA A 236 7.04 41.89 -2.69
CA ALA A 236 6.38 42.17 -1.42
C ALA A 236 7.34 42.03 -0.24
N GLY A 237 8.17 40.99 -0.23
CA GLY A 237 9.21 40.78 0.79
C GLY A 237 10.23 41.92 0.82
N ALA A 238 10.72 42.38 -0.34
CA ALA A 238 11.67 43.49 -0.42
C ALA A 238 11.08 44.81 0.12
N ILE A 239 9.83 45.11 -0.22
CA ILE A 239 9.13 46.31 0.29
C ILE A 239 8.98 46.23 1.81
N VAL A 240 8.46 45.13 2.35
CA VAL A 240 8.29 44.97 3.81
C VAL A 240 9.62 45.11 4.55
N LEU A 241 10.69 44.47 4.06
CA LEU A 241 12.01 44.57 4.67
C LEU A 241 12.61 45.98 4.58
N SER A 242 12.36 46.72 3.50
CA SER A 242 12.81 48.12 3.37
C SER A 242 12.07 49.08 4.31
N LEU A 243 10.80 48.78 4.65
CA LEU A 243 9.98 49.60 5.55
C LEU A 243 10.18 49.24 7.03
N LEU A 244 10.84 48.11 7.33
CA LEU A 244 11.08 47.65 8.70
C LEU A 244 11.93 48.64 9.53
N PRO A 245 13.11 49.13 9.07
CA PRO A 245 13.89 50.09 9.85
C PRO A 245 13.14 51.40 10.18
N PRO A 246 12.49 52.11 9.23
CA PRO A 246 11.75 53.32 9.56
C PRO A 246 10.52 53.01 10.43
N MET A 247 9.86 51.86 10.25
CA MET A 247 8.75 51.44 11.12
C MET A 247 9.20 51.29 12.58
N VAL A 248 10.34 50.64 12.85
CA VAL A 248 10.85 50.44 14.22
C VAL A 248 11.38 51.74 14.84
N LYS A 249 12.18 52.51 14.09
CA LYS A 249 12.82 53.72 14.64
C LYS A 249 11.85 54.90 14.81
N ILE A 250 10.92 55.11 13.88
CA ILE A 250 10.05 56.30 13.87
C ILE A 250 8.75 56.08 14.66
N TYR A 251 8.15 54.88 14.57
CA TYR A 251 6.81 54.61 15.12
C TYR A 251 6.83 53.76 16.39
N LEU A 252 7.90 53.03 16.69
CA LEU A 252 7.93 52.11 17.84
C LEU A 252 8.97 52.49 18.90
N GLY A 253 9.83 53.49 18.64
CA GLY A 253 10.88 53.90 19.58
C GLY A 253 11.94 52.81 19.83
N GLY A 254 12.17 51.93 18.84
CA GLY A 254 13.14 50.84 18.93
C GLY A 254 14.50 51.19 18.31
N ASP A 255 15.53 50.49 18.76
CA ASP A 255 16.91 50.61 18.29
C ASP A 255 17.28 49.52 17.25
N GLU A 256 18.58 49.35 16.96
CA GLU A 256 19.04 48.33 16.01
C GLU A 256 18.86 46.89 16.53
N THR A 257 18.84 46.70 17.86
CA THR A 257 18.58 45.38 18.46
C THR A 257 17.12 44.97 18.24
N ALA A 258 16.19 45.92 18.34
CA ALA A 258 14.78 45.70 18.04
C ALA A 258 14.57 45.33 16.55
N ILE A 259 15.22 46.04 15.61
CA ILE A 259 15.17 45.71 14.17
C ILE A 259 15.65 44.27 13.94
N THR A 260 16.76 43.89 14.58
CA THR A 260 17.32 42.53 14.48
C THR A 260 16.36 41.48 15.04
N ALA A 261 15.65 41.79 16.13
CA ALA A 261 14.63 40.89 16.69
C ALA A 261 13.45 40.67 15.73
N TYR A 262 12.94 41.72 15.06
CA TYR A 262 11.90 41.56 14.04
C TYR A 262 12.39 40.78 12.81
N LEU A 263 13.64 40.99 12.37
CA LEU A 263 14.23 40.19 11.31
C LEU A 263 14.34 38.71 11.71
N ALA A 264 14.63 38.42 12.98
CA ALA A 264 14.64 37.06 13.50
C ALA A 264 13.25 36.42 13.47
N VAL A 265 12.23 37.15 13.95
CA VAL A 265 10.82 36.72 13.86
C VAL A 265 10.43 36.43 12.41
N PHE A 266 10.76 37.34 11.49
CA PHE A 266 10.48 37.18 10.06
C PHE A 266 11.15 35.93 9.47
N ALA A 267 12.45 35.72 9.73
CA ALA A 267 13.19 34.57 9.21
C ALA A 267 12.67 33.22 9.74
N VAL A 268 12.37 33.13 11.05
CA VAL A 268 11.77 31.94 11.66
C VAL A 268 10.38 31.68 11.06
N ALA A 269 9.58 32.72 10.90
CA ALA A 269 8.25 32.65 10.32
C ALA A 269 8.26 32.15 8.86
N VAL A 270 9.20 32.60 8.01
CA VAL A 270 9.37 32.04 6.66
C VAL A 270 9.75 30.55 6.70
N GLY A 271 10.60 30.13 7.64
CA GLY A 271 10.95 28.72 7.82
C GLY A 271 9.74 27.85 8.16
N VAL A 272 8.90 28.31 9.11
CA VAL A 272 7.64 27.64 9.48
C VAL A 272 6.67 27.61 8.29
N GLY A 273 6.47 28.74 7.61
CA GLY A 273 5.62 28.84 6.44
C GLY A 273 6.07 27.93 5.30
N SER A 274 7.38 27.83 5.08
CA SER A 274 7.97 26.95 4.05
C SER A 274 7.71 25.48 4.37
N ALA A 275 7.82 25.07 5.64
CA ALA A 275 7.49 23.72 6.08
C ALA A 275 6.00 23.39 5.86
N ILE A 276 5.10 24.32 6.17
CA ILE A 276 3.65 24.17 5.93
C ILE A 276 3.36 24.10 4.42
N ALA A 277 3.93 24.99 3.61
CA ALA A 277 3.76 25.01 2.16
C ALA A 277 4.25 23.71 1.49
N ALA A 278 5.40 23.18 1.95
CA ALA A 278 5.92 21.89 1.51
C ALA A 278 5.01 20.73 1.91
N TRP A 279 4.37 20.80 3.08
CA TRP A 279 3.40 19.80 3.50
C TRP A 279 2.12 19.84 2.65
N MET A 280 1.57 21.03 2.39
CA MET A 280 0.40 21.21 1.51
C MET A 280 0.68 20.74 0.07
N SER A 281 1.90 20.97 -0.41
CA SER A 281 2.34 20.62 -1.76
C SER A 281 2.99 19.23 -1.85
N ALA A 282 2.99 18.43 -0.78
CA ALA A 282 3.73 17.17 -0.76
C ALA A 282 3.15 16.16 -1.76
N GLY A 283 3.96 15.66 -2.70
CA GLY A 283 3.59 14.58 -3.62
C GLY A 283 2.77 14.95 -4.86
N ARG A 284 2.39 16.22 -5.04
CA ARG A 284 1.90 16.79 -6.30
C ARG A 284 2.18 18.30 -6.30
N ILE A 285 2.45 18.88 -7.46
CA ILE A 285 2.57 20.34 -7.58
C ILE A 285 1.16 20.94 -7.51
N VAL A 286 0.90 21.68 -6.43
CA VAL A 286 -0.37 22.34 -6.14
C VAL A 286 -0.09 23.84 -6.07
N LEU A 287 -0.83 24.67 -6.81
CA LEU A 287 -0.59 26.12 -6.82
C LEU A 287 -1.60 26.92 -6.00
N LEU A 288 -2.73 26.33 -5.59
CA LEU A 288 -3.72 27.02 -4.74
C LEU A 288 -3.15 27.73 -3.49
N PRO A 289 -2.12 27.23 -2.79
CA PRO A 289 -1.56 27.95 -1.65
C PRO A 289 -1.00 29.33 -2.00
N ALA A 290 -0.59 29.57 -3.25
CA ALA A 290 -0.05 30.85 -3.71
C ALA A 290 -1.07 32.01 -3.61
N PRO A 291 -2.23 31.98 -4.30
CA PRO A 291 -3.23 33.04 -4.17
C PRO A 291 -3.79 33.16 -2.75
N VAL A 292 -3.93 32.04 -2.02
CA VAL A 292 -4.39 32.06 -0.62
C VAL A 292 -3.36 32.75 0.27
N GLY A 293 -2.08 32.44 0.11
CA GLY A 293 -0.97 33.10 0.79
C GLY A 293 -0.96 34.60 0.52
N THR A 294 -1.04 35.02 -0.75
CA THR A 294 -1.10 36.44 -1.11
C THR A 294 -2.30 37.16 -0.48
N LEU A 295 -3.46 36.50 -0.37
CA LEU A 295 -4.62 37.07 0.32
C LEU A 295 -4.38 37.21 1.83
N ILE A 296 -3.77 36.21 2.46
CA ILE A 296 -3.40 36.26 3.88
C ILE A 296 -2.37 37.38 4.13
N MET A 297 -1.40 37.57 3.22
CA MET A 297 -0.47 38.71 3.27
C MET A 297 -1.20 40.05 3.18
N ALA A 298 -2.26 40.16 2.38
CA ALA A 298 -3.08 41.36 2.31
C ALA A 298 -3.78 41.63 3.65
N LEU A 299 -4.38 40.61 4.27
CA LEU A 299 -5.09 40.75 5.55
C LEU A 299 -4.16 41.21 6.68
N PHE A 300 -3.00 40.55 6.85
CA PHE A 300 -2.00 40.98 7.84
C PHE A 300 -1.36 42.32 7.46
N GLY A 301 -1.23 42.64 6.16
CA GLY A 301 -0.75 43.94 5.70
C GLY A 301 -1.71 45.09 6.07
N VAL A 302 -3.02 44.87 6.03
CA VAL A 302 -4.01 45.86 6.50
C VAL A 302 -3.89 46.06 8.00
N ASP A 303 -3.79 44.98 8.79
CA ASP A 303 -3.65 45.10 10.25
C ASP A 303 -2.33 45.77 10.64
N LEU A 304 -1.24 45.44 9.94
CA LEU A 304 0.07 46.04 10.11
C LEU A 304 0.03 47.56 9.83
N ALA A 305 -0.57 47.97 8.71
CA ALA A 305 -0.72 49.38 8.37
C ALA A 305 -1.55 50.13 9.42
N TRP A 306 -2.62 49.50 9.91
CA TRP A 306 -3.46 50.04 10.97
C TRP A 306 -2.68 50.21 12.28
N CYS A 307 -1.98 49.17 12.74
CA CYS A 307 -1.22 49.18 13.98
C CYS A 307 -0.10 50.22 13.97
N VAL A 308 0.66 50.31 12.87
CA VAL A 308 1.74 51.31 12.74
C VAL A 308 1.16 52.73 12.70
N GLY A 309 0.00 52.92 12.06
CA GLY A 309 -0.68 54.22 12.03
C GLY A 309 -1.16 54.70 13.41
N HIS A 310 -1.49 53.77 14.32
CA HIS A 310 -2.00 54.07 15.66
C HIS A 310 -0.96 53.97 16.79
N ALA A 311 0.24 53.44 16.50
CA ALA A 311 1.30 53.30 17.50
C ALA A 311 1.80 54.67 18.02
N GLY A 312 1.66 55.74 17.23
CA GLY A 312 2.16 57.08 17.58
C GLY A 312 3.69 57.14 17.68
N ALA A 313 4.29 58.33 17.79
CA ALA A 313 5.72 58.44 18.06
C ALA A 313 5.98 58.12 19.56
N VAL A 314 6.63 56.99 19.84
CA VAL A 314 6.96 56.55 21.20
C VAL A 314 8.40 56.94 21.55
N ALA A 315 8.65 57.29 22.81
CA ALA A 315 10.00 57.60 23.30
C ALA A 315 10.95 56.39 23.11
N PRO A 316 12.24 56.61 22.78
CA PRO A 316 13.21 55.53 22.62
C PRO A 316 13.31 54.66 23.87
N THR A 317 13.31 53.34 23.70
CA THR A 317 13.46 52.38 24.80
C THR A 317 14.86 51.78 24.82
N GLU A 318 15.50 51.72 25.99
CA GLU A 318 16.90 51.27 26.14
C GLU A 318 17.07 49.75 26.21
N THR A 319 15.98 48.99 26.47
CA THR A 319 16.04 47.52 26.59
C THR A 319 15.00 46.85 25.73
N LEU A 320 15.35 45.68 25.18
CA LEU A 320 14.46 44.87 24.34
C LEU A 320 13.18 44.43 25.09
N SER A 321 13.29 44.19 26.39
CA SER A 321 12.13 43.87 27.26
C SER A 321 11.18 45.05 27.41
N ALA A 322 11.70 46.28 27.56
CA ALA A 322 10.88 47.48 27.63
C ALA A 322 10.25 47.80 26.27
N PHE A 323 10.97 47.53 25.17
CA PHE A 323 10.45 47.66 23.81
C PHE A 323 9.22 46.76 23.59
N PHE A 324 9.31 45.45 23.87
CA PHE A 324 8.19 44.53 23.67
C PHE A 324 7.05 44.69 24.70
N ALA A 325 7.26 45.44 25.78
CA ALA A 325 6.20 45.87 26.68
C ALA A 325 5.41 47.08 26.12
N GLY A 326 5.94 47.75 25.09
CA GLY A 326 5.30 48.88 24.44
C GLY A 326 4.03 48.50 23.66
N PRO A 327 3.08 49.43 23.51
CA PRO A 327 1.83 49.17 22.80
C PRO A 327 2.10 48.80 21.33
N TYR A 328 1.30 47.87 20.78
CA TYR A 328 1.35 47.39 19.40
C TYR A 328 2.62 46.64 18.94
N THR A 329 3.72 46.65 19.70
CA THR A 329 4.99 46.00 19.30
C THR A 329 4.87 44.50 19.06
N VAL A 330 4.26 43.76 19.99
CA VAL A 330 4.04 42.30 19.83
C VAL A 330 3.05 42.01 18.69
N ARG A 331 2.02 42.84 18.51
CA ARG A 331 1.03 42.65 17.45
C ARG A 331 1.64 42.85 16.06
N ILE A 332 2.46 43.89 15.90
CA ILE A 332 3.23 44.13 14.67
C ILE A 332 4.19 42.96 14.39
N ALA A 333 4.77 42.35 15.43
CA ALA A 333 5.60 41.14 15.26
C ALA A 333 4.78 39.95 14.76
N ILE A 334 3.55 39.79 15.26
CA ILE A 334 2.60 38.77 14.79
C ILE A 334 2.19 39.04 13.34
N ASP A 335 1.89 40.27 12.97
CA ASP A 335 1.50 40.63 11.60
C ASP A 335 2.65 40.37 10.62
N LEU A 336 3.87 40.77 11.00
CA LEU A 336 5.08 40.53 10.23
C LEU A 336 5.35 39.02 10.07
N ALA A 337 5.16 38.23 11.14
CA ALA A 337 5.26 36.77 11.09
C ALA A 337 4.17 36.16 10.20
N GLY A 338 2.93 36.66 10.27
CA GLY A 338 1.80 36.23 9.45
C GLY A 338 2.05 36.49 7.97
N MET A 339 2.55 37.68 7.61
CA MET A 339 2.97 38.01 6.24
C MET A 339 4.11 37.11 5.76
N ALA A 340 5.10 36.84 6.61
CA ALA A 340 6.24 35.96 6.29
C ALA A 340 5.81 34.51 6.03
N ILE A 341 4.97 33.93 6.90
CA ILE A 341 4.40 32.60 6.73
C ILE A 341 3.60 32.51 5.42
N ALA A 342 2.77 33.52 5.17
CA ALA A 342 1.93 33.59 3.99
C ALA A 342 2.73 33.78 2.69
N GLY A 343 3.83 34.54 2.74
CA GLY A 343 4.78 34.66 1.63
C GLY A 343 5.42 33.32 1.24
N ALA A 344 5.70 32.45 2.21
CA ALA A 344 6.22 31.12 1.92
C ALA A 344 5.21 30.22 1.17
N PHE A 345 3.90 30.45 1.33
CA PHE A 345 2.86 29.75 0.56
C PHE A 345 2.85 30.16 -0.92
N LEU A 346 3.42 31.33 -1.23
CA LEU A 346 3.66 31.79 -2.60
C LEU A 346 4.99 31.24 -3.14
N ALA A 347 6.08 31.34 -2.37
CA ALA A 347 7.43 30.99 -2.83
C ALA A 347 7.62 29.49 -3.11
N VAL A 348 7.28 28.62 -2.15
CA VAL A 348 7.59 27.17 -2.26
C VAL A 348 6.85 26.49 -3.41
N PRO A 349 5.51 26.68 -3.59
CA PRO A 349 4.78 25.97 -4.63
C PRO A 349 5.06 26.50 -6.04
N THR A 350 5.29 27.81 -6.19
CA THR A 350 5.60 28.42 -7.50
C THR A 350 6.96 27.97 -8.02
N LEU A 351 7.99 27.93 -7.15
CA LEU A 351 9.30 27.39 -7.52
C LEU A 351 9.25 25.89 -7.84
N ALA A 352 8.54 25.10 -7.04
CA ALA A 352 8.36 23.67 -7.32
C ALA A 352 7.64 23.43 -8.66
N ALA A 353 6.69 24.29 -9.01
CA ALA A 353 5.98 24.24 -10.28
C ALA A 353 6.88 24.58 -11.47
N LEU A 354 7.66 25.67 -11.39
CA LEU A 354 8.61 26.05 -12.44
C LEU A 354 9.63 24.93 -12.72
N GLN A 355 10.18 24.33 -11.67
CA GLN A 355 11.17 23.24 -11.78
C GLN A 355 10.60 22.00 -12.46
N ALA A 356 9.36 21.64 -12.14
CA ALA A 356 8.77 20.38 -12.57
C ALA A 356 7.98 20.46 -13.87
N TRP A 357 7.58 21.67 -14.30
CA TRP A 357 6.91 21.89 -15.58
C TRP A 357 7.89 22.25 -16.70
N ALA A 358 9.03 22.83 -16.37
CA ALA A 358 10.08 23.06 -17.36
C ALA A 358 10.63 21.73 -17.89
N GLN A 359 10.87 21.68 -19.21
CA GLN A 359 11.54 20.55 -19.85
C GLN A 359 12.98 20.43 -19.34
N GLU A 360 13.51 19.20 -19.35
CA GLU A 360 14.80 18.88 -18.72
C GLU A 360 16.00 19.63 -19.33
N ASP A 361 15.91 20.00 -20.61
CA ASP A 361 16.93 20.66 -21.43
C ASP A 361 16.93 22.20 -21.32
N GLN A 362 15.90 22.78 -20.69
CA GLN A 362 15.77 24.24 -20.51
C GLN A 362 15.42 24.65 -19.08
N ARG A 363 15.45 23.72 -18.12
CA ARG A 363 15.02 23.95 -16.75
C ARG A 363 15.80 25.09 -16.07
N SER A 364 17.13 25.10 -16.20
CA SER A 364 17.96 26.13 -15.55
C SER A 364 17.74 27.50 -16.21
N ARG A 365 17.50 27.54 -17.52
CA ARG A 365 17.09 28.76 -18.23
C ARG A 365 15.75 29.30 -17.76
N VAL A 366 14.74 28.45 -17.56
CA VAL A 366 13.42 28.87 -17.03
C VAL A 366 13.56 29.49 -15.62
N ILE A 367 14.36 28.87 -14.75
CA ILE A 367 14.65 29.40 -13.41
C ILE A 367 15.41 30.73 -13.52
N GLY A 368 16.41 30.81 -14.39
CA GLY A 368 17.17 32.03 -14.66
C GLY A 368 16.27 33.18 -15.11
N ALA A 369 15.26 32.89 -15.94
CA ALA A 369 14.28 33.85 -16.43
C ALA A 369 13.40 34.37 -15.29
N SER A 370 12.96 33.46 -14.42
CA SER A 370 12.20 33.80 -13.22
C SER A 370 13.00 34.71 -12.29
N ASN A 371 14.28 34.41 -12.06
CA ASN A 371 15.16 35.23 -11.22
C ASN A 371 15.36 36.64 -11.79
N VAL A 372 15.54 36.78 -13.11
CA VAL A 372 15.59 38.09 -13.77
C VAL A 372 14.31 38.87 -13.53
N LEU A 373 13.15 38.21 -13.70
CA LEU A 373 11.84 38.84 -13.48
C LEU A 373 11.67 39.28 -12.02
N SER A 374 12.07 38.45 -11.05
CA SER A 374 12.06 38.80 -9.62
C SER A 374 12.97 39.99 -9.32
N ALA A 375 14.19 40.01 -9.87
CA ALA A 375 15.12 41.13 -9.68
C ALA A 375 14.58 42.44 -10.30
N ALA A 376 13.91 42.35 -11.46
CA ALA A 376 13.29 43.51 -12.10
C ALA A 376 12.14 44.06 -11.24
N PHE A 377 11.29 43.18 -10.70
CA PHE A 377 10.22 43.56 -9.79
C PHE A 377 10.76 44.23 -8.52
N ILE A 378 11.76 43.63 -7.85
CA ILE A 378 12.41 44.22 -6.67
C ILE A 378 12.94 45.61 -6.99
N THR A 379 13.67 45.77 -8.11
CA THR A 379 14.32 47.04 -8.49
C THR A 379 13.29 48.14 -8.77
N ILE A 380 12.26 47.83 -9.56
CA ILE A 380 11.20 48.79 -9.91
C ILE A 380 10.36 49.15 -8.68
N GLY A 381 9.99 48.16 -7.88
CA GLY A 381 9.20 48.36 -6.66
C GLY A 381 9.94 49.14 -5.59
N GLY A 382 11.20 48.80 -5.33
CA GLY A 382 12.05 49.54 -4.40
C GLY A 382 12.27 50.99 -4.85
N GLY A 383 12.50 51.21 -6.15
CA GLY A 383 12.57 52.56 -6.72
C GLY A 383 11.29 53.36 -6.53
N LEU A 384 10.12 52.75 -6.78
CA LEU A 384 8.82 53.38 -6.56
C LEU A 384 8.62 53.76 -5.08
N VAL A 385 8.95 52.86 -4.14
CA VAL A 385 8.86 53.14 -2.71
C VAL A 385 9.79 54.28 -2.31
N ALA A 386 11.03 54.29 -2.80
CA ALA A 386 11.98 55.37 -2.53
C ALA A 386 11.48 56.73 -3.04
N VAL A 387 10.88 56.79 -4.24
CA VAL A 387 10.28 58.01 -4.78
C VAL A 387 9.09 58.48 -3.92
N LEU A 388 8.22 57.56 -3.50
CA LEU A 388 7.07 57.89 -2.65
C LEU A 388 7.50 58.37 -1.25
N GLN A 389 8.54 57.77 -0.67
CA GLN A 389 9.13 58.23 0.58
C GLN A 389 9.75 59.63 0.42
N ALA A 390 10.44 59.89 -0.70
CA ALA A 390 10.99 61.21 -1.00
C ALA A 390 9.90 62.28 -1.20
N SER A 391 8.70 61.90 -1.67
CA SER A 391 7.53 62.79 -1.75
C SER A 391 6.76 62.96 -0.44
N GLY A 392 7.26 62.40 0.68
CA GLY A 392 6.66 62.54 2.01
C GLY A 392 5.52 61.58 2.33
N VAL A 393 5.33 60.50 1.56
CA VAL A 393 4.32 59.47 1.87
C VAL A 393 4.74 58.69 3.11
N SER A 394 3.84 58.58 4.09
CA SER A 394 4.12 57.91 5.36
C SER A 394 4.17 56.38 5.25
N THR A 395 4.94 55.74 6.14
CA THR A 395 5.11 54.27 6.16
C THR A 395 3.78 53.50 6.28
N PRO A 396 2.81 53.91 7.13
CA PRO A 396 1.48 53.28 7.17
C PRO A 396 0.74 53.29 5.82
N VAL A 397 0.82 54.38 5.06
CA VAL A 397 0.16 54.51 3.76
C VAL A 397 0.81 53.58 2.73
N LEU A 398 2.14 53.45 2.76
CA LEU A 398 2.86 52.50 1.91
C LEU A 398 2.50 51.04 2.22
N LEU A 399 2.36 50.70 3.51
CA LEU A 399 1.91 49.37 3.95
C LEU A 399 0.47 49.09 3.53
N ALA A 400 -0.44 50.06 3.65
CA ALA A 400 -1.82 49.94 3.19
C ALA A 400 -1.90 49.76 1.66
N GLY A 401 -1.08 50.51 0.91
CA GLY A 401 -0.95 50.36 -0.54
C GLY A 401 -0.45 48.97 -0.94
N LEU A 402 0.55 48.43 -0.23
CA LEU A 402 1.03 47.07 -0.43
C LEU A 402 -0.06 46.03 -0.12
N ALA A 403 -0.85 46.23 0.94
CA ALA A 403 -1.94 45.33 1.31
C ALA A 403 -3.03 45.29 0.23
N LEU A 404 -3.42 46.45 -0.31
CA LEU A 404 -4.36 46.54 -1.44
C LEU A 404 -3.80 45.86 -2.70
N ALA A 405 -2.53 46.12 -3.02
CA ALA A 405 -1.85 45.48 -4.14
C ALA A 405 -1.84 43.94 -4.00
N ASN A 406 -1.60 43.43 -2.79
CA ASN A 406 -1.67 41.99 -2.51
C ASN A 406 -3.09 41.44 -2.67
N ALA A 407 -4.14 42.16 -2.24
CA ALA A 407 -5.51 41.72 -2.44
C ALA A 407 -5.88 41.61 -3.92
N VAL A 408 -5.49 42.60 -4.73
CA VAL A 408 -5.67 42.59 -6.19
C VAL A 408 -4.87 41.46 -6.83
N ALA A 409 -3.60 41.30 -6.45
CA ALA A 409 -2.75 40.23 -6.95
C ALA A 409 -3.33 38.85 -6.63
N ALA A 410 -3.83 38.62 -5.41
CA ALA A 410 -4.47 37.37 -5.02
C ALA A 410 -5.70 37.04 -5.90
N TRP A 411 -6.53 38.04 -6.21
CA TRP A 411 -7.68 37.88 -7.11
C TRP A 411 -7.25 37.54 -8.54
N VAL A 412 -6.26 38.24 -9.09
CA VAL A 412 -5.71 37.95 -10.43
C VAL A 412 -5.09 36.55 -10.46
N MET A 413 -4.32 36.19 -9.44
CA MET A 413 -3.69 34.88 -9.29
C MET A 413 -4.72 33.75 -9.26
N LEU A 414 -5.83 33.92 -8.54
CA LEU A 414 -6.89 32.92 -8.47
C LEU A 414 -7.61 32.75 -9.82
N ARG A 415 -7.88 33.84 -10.55
CA ARG A 415 -8.53 33.77 -11.88
C ARG A 415 -7.62 33.22 -12.98
N THR A 416 -6.31 33.40 -12.85
CA THR A 416 -5.34 32.98 -13.86
C THR A 416 -4.60 31.70 -13.48
N LEU A 417 -4.98 31.05 -12.38
CA LEU A 417 -4.34 29.85 -11.83
C LEU A 417 -4.22 28.77 -12.92
N PRO A 418 -3.01 28.26 -13.21
CA PRO A 418 -2.83 27.22 -14.22
C PRO A 418 -3.38 25.85 -13.84
N THR A 419 -3.67 25.63 -12.55
CA THR A 419 -4.24 24.39 -12.00
C THR A 419 -5.72 24.61 -11.64
N ASN A 420 -6.49 23.52 -11.57
CA ASN A 420 -7.86 23.58 -11.08
C ASN A 420 -7.84 23.76 -9.55
N ALA A 421 -8.27 24.94 -9.07
CA ALA A 421 -8.28 25.31 -7.67
C ALA A 421 -9.03 24.30 -6.78
N PHE A 422 -10.13 23.73 -7.27
CA PHE A 422 -10.89 22.75 -6.50
C PHE A 422 -10.15 21.43 -6.36
N ARG A 423 -9.54 20.94 -7.44
CA ARG A 423 -8.70 19.75 -7.41
C ARG A 423 -7.51 19.92 -6.46
N ASP A 424 -6.88 21.08 -6.52
CA ASP A 424 -5.77 21.45 -5.65
C ASP A 424 -6.20 21.41 -4.17
N PHE A 425 -7.36 22.01 -3.86
CA PHE A 425 -7.96 21.96 -2.53
C PHE A 425 -8.25 20.53 -2.05
N VAL A 426 -8.90 19.72 -2.88
CA VAL A 426 -9.23 18.32 -2.56
C VAL A 426 -7.95 17.50 -2.34
N SER A 427 -6.94 17.68 -3.20
CA SER A 427 -5.64 17.02 -3.05
C SER A 427 -4.97 17.39 -1.71
N ILE A 428 -4.98 18.67 -1.33
CA ILE A 428 -4.49 19.13 -0.03
C ILE A 428 -5.26 18.43 1.09
N LEU A 429 -6.60 18.40 1.04
CA LEU A 429 -7.44 17.79 2.09
C LEU A 429 -7.08 16.30 2.33
N PHE A 430 -7.01 15.49 1.27
CA PHE A 430 -6.67 14.07 1.39
C PHE A 430 -5.24 13.85 1.90
N ARG A 431 -4.29 14.69 1.51
CA ARG A 431 -2.90 14.56 1.96
C ARG A 431 -2.73 15.02 3.40
N ALA A 432 -3.32 16.17 3.72
CA ALA A 432 -3.26 16.81 5.02
C ALA A 432 -3.89 15.96 6.12
N PHE A 433 -5.15 15.60 5.92
CA PHE A 433 -5.96 14.95 6.95
C PHE A 433 -5.93 13.43 6.82
N LEU A 434 -5.91 12.90 5.59
CA LEU A 434 -6.00 11.46 5.34
C LEU A 434 -4.65 10.79 5.02
N ARG A 435 -3.54 11.54 5.08
CA ARG A 435 -2.17 11.03 4.84
C ARG A 435 -2.08 10.17 3.58
N LEU A 436 -2.67 10.67 2.49
CA LEU A 436 -2.74 9.98 1.21
C LEU A 436 -1.35 9.53 0.72
N GLU A 437 -1.19 8.23 0.54
CA GLU A 437 -0.06 7.61 -0.15
C GLU A 437 -0.55 7.02 -1.48
N VAL A 438 0.15 7.33 -2.57
CA VAL A 438 -0.18 6.81 -3.90
C VAL A 438 1.01 6.03 -4.42
N ASP A 439 0.75 4.78 -4.80
CA ASP A 439 1.71 3.85 -5.39
C ASP A 439 1.32 3.56 -6.84
N GLY A 440 2.28 3.53 -7.74
CA GLY A 440 2.05 3.30 -9.18
C GLY A 440 1.44 4.45 -9.97
N LEU A 441 1.59 5.71 -9.53
CA LEU A 441 1.02 6.88 -10.24
C LEU A 441 1.45 6.98 -11.71
N ASP A 442 2.67 6.54 -12.04
CA ASP A 442 3.19 6.52 -13.40
C ASP A 442 2.42 5.59 -14.35
N ASN A 443 1.69 4.59 -13.81
CA ASN A 443 0.86 3.69 -14.59
C ASN A 443 -0.32 4.40 -15.25
N LEU A 444 -0.78 5.54 -14.71
CA LEU A 444 -1.79 6.38 -15.37
C LEU A 444 -1.26 6.97 -16.68
N LYS A 445 0.03 7.36 -16.72
CA LYS A 445 0.66 7.87 -17.94
C LYS A 445 0.93 6.77 -18.96
N LYS A 446 1.36 5.58 -18.49
CA LYS A 446 1.54 4.39 -19.35
C LYS A 446 0.25 3.98 -20.08
N ALA A 447 -0.91 4.30 -19.51
CA ALA A 447 -2.21 3.90 -20.06
C ALA A 447 -2.65 4.74 -21.29
N GLY A 448 -1.92 5.80 -21.63
CA GLY A 448 -2.20 6.64 -22.79
C GLY A 448 -3.20 7.76 -22.52
N ARG A 449 -3.77 8.32 -23.60
CA ARG A 449 -4.58 9.55 -23.55
C ARG A 449 -6.00 9.36 -23.01
N ALA A 450 -6.63 8.21 -23.23
CA ALA A 450 -8.02 7.94 -22.82
C ALA A 450 -8.18 6.62 -22.04
N PRO A 451 -7.52 6.49 -20.86
CA PRO A 451 -7.63 5.27 -20.08
C PRO A 451 -8.98 5.17 -19.35
N ILE A 452 -9.41 3.94 -19.09
CA ILE A 452 -10.54 3.63 -18.21
C ILE A 452 -9.98 3.30 -16.83
N ILE A 453 -10.15 4.22 -15.88
CA ILE A 453 -9.68 4.07 -14.50
C ILE A 453 -10.77 3.33 -13.72
N ALA A 454 -10.53 2.05 -13.43
CA ALA A 454 -11.46 1.16 -12.74
C ALA A 454 -11.10 1.06 -11.25
N LEU A 455 -11.92 1.66 -10.39
CA LEU A 455 -11.68 1.71 -8.95
C LEU A 455 -12.60 0.76 -8.17
N ASN A 456 -12.10 0.17 -7.08
CA ASN A 456 -13.01 -0.36 -6.05
C ASN A 456 -13.74 0.81 -5.36
N HIS A 457 -14.98 0.57 -4.89
CA HIS A 457 -15.80 1.64 -4.33
C HIS A 457 -16.10 1.41 -2.85
N VAL A 458 -15.40 2.09 -1.96
CA VAL A 458 -15.42 1.92 -0.50
C VAL A 458 -16.06 3.07 0.28
N SER A 459 -16.16 4.27 -0.30
CA SER A 459 -16.67 5.48 0.36
C SER A 459 -17.25 6.51 -0.62
N PHE A 460 -18.09 7.42 -0.11
CA PHE A 460 -18.52 8.60 -0.88
C PHE A 460 -17.36 9.55 -1.23
N LEU A 461 -16.21 9.43 -0.56
CA LEU A 461 -15.02 10.23 -0.83
C LEU A 461 -14.21 9.74 -2.06
N ASP A 462 -14.51 8.55 -2.59
CA ASP A 462 -13.70 7.92 -3.63
C ASP A 462 -13.67 8.72 -4.94
N GLY A 463 -14.79 9.36 -5.31
CA GLY A 463 -14.85 10.21 -6.50
C GLY A 463 -13.95 11.45 -6.38
N ALA A 464 -13.96 12.10 -5.22
CA ALA A 464 -13.08 13.23 -4.94
C ALA A 464 -11.60 12.80 -4.89
N LEU A 465 -11.33 11.60 -4.36
CA LEU A 465 -9.98 11.02 -4.38
C LEU A 465 -9.51 10.74 -5.82
N ALA A 466 -10.35 10.13 -6.66
CA ALA A 466 -10.04 9.86 -8.06
C ALA A 466 -9.75 11.15 -8.85
N LEU A 467 -10.49 12.23 -8.56
CA LEU A 467 -10.20 13.55 -9.12
C LEU A 467 -8.81 14.04 -8.68
N ALA A 468 -8.44 13.87 -7.42
CA ALA A 468 -7.12 14.28 -6.92
C ALA A 468 -5.94 13.47 -7.49
N LEU A 469 -6.18 12.25 -7.98
CA LEU A 469 -5.17 11.35 -8.55
C LEU A 469 -4.84 11.64 -10.02
N THR A 470 -5.79 12.16 -10.78
CA THR A 470 -5.67 12.37 -12.23
C THR A 470 -5.01 13.72 -12.54
N ASP A 471 -4.39 13.87 -13.72
CA ASP A 471 -3.80 15.14 -14.21
C ASP A 471 -4.74 15.90 -15.15
N GLU A 472 -5.52 15.18 -15.96
CA GLU A 472 -6.59 15.73 -16.79
C GLU A 472 -7.94 15.63 -16.06
N GLU A 473 -8.97 16.34 -16.51
CA GLU A 473 -10.32 16.25 -15.91
C GLU A 473 -11.04 15.01 -16.45
N PRO A 474 -11.16 13.91 -15.69
CA PRO A 474 -11.82 12.72 -16.19
C PRO A 474 -13.33 12.92 -16.19
N THR A 475 -14.01 12.22 -17.09
CA THR A 475 -15.47 12.09 -17.02
C THR A 475 -15.82 10.99 -16.01
N PHE A 476 -16.66 11.31 -15.03
CA PHE A 476 -17.12 10.36 -14.02
C PHE A 476 -18.40 9.65 -14.45
N ALA A 477 -18.38 8.32 -14.50
CA ALA A 477 -19.59 7.52 -14.58
C ALA A 477 -20.27 7.46 -13.20
N VAL A 478 -21.38 8.18 -13.02
CA VAL A 478 -22.09 8.32 -11.73
C VAL A 478 -23.46 7.68 -11.81
N ASP A 479 -23.89 6.97 -10.75
CA ASP A 479 -25.27 6.48 -10.66
C ASP A 479 -26.31 7.61 -10.76
N TYR A 480 -27.38 7.39 -11.53
CA TYR A 480 -28.43 8.38 -11.78
C TYR A 480 -29.09 8.92 -10.50
N THR A 481 -29.31 8.07 -9.48
CA THR A 481 -29.96 8.49 -8.23
C THR A 481 -29.02 9.34 -7.38
N ILE A 482 -27.74 8.97 -7.32
CA ILE A 482 -26.70 9.72 -6.61
C ILE A 482 -26.51 11.09 -7.28
N ALA A 483 -26.52 11.16 -8.61
CA ALA A 483 -26.37 12.41 -9.35
C ALA A 483 -27.47 13.45 -9.05
N LYS A 484 -28.66 13.00 -8.62
CA LYS A 484 -29.78 13.88 -8.23
C LYS A 484 -29.68 14.40 -6.79
N ALA A 485 -28.88 13.77 -5.94
CA ALA A 485 -28.82 14.12 -4.52
C ALA A 485 -28.30 15.54 -4.32
N TRP A 486 -29.00 16.33 -3.50
CA TRP A 486 -28.73 17.77 -3.33
C TRP A 486 -27.30 18.06 -2.87
N TRP A 487 -26.74 17.20 -2.00
CA TRP A 487 -25.40 17.34 -1.44
C TRP A 487 -24.28 16.99 -2.44
N VAL A 488 -24.59 16.26 -3.52
CA VAL A 488 -23.61 15.88 -4.58
C VAL A 488 -23.54 16.95 -5.67
N LYS A 489 -24.63 17.69 -5.90
CA LYS A 489 -24.72 18.72 -6.97
C LYS A 489 -23.59 19.75 -6.96
N PRO A 490 -23.12 20.28 -5.80
CA PRO A 490 -21.99 21.21 -5.79
C PRO A 490 -20.72 20.60 -6.37
N PHE A 491 -20.43 19.33 -6.05
CA PHE A 491 -19.28 18.60 -6.58
C PHE A 491 -19.40 18.37 -8.11
N LEU A 492 -20.59 17.98 -8.58
CA LEU A 492 -20.84 17.73 -10.01
C LEU A 492 -20.76 18.97 -10.89
N LYS A 493 -20.96 20.18 -10.32
CA LYS A 493 -20.71 21.43 -11.04
C LYS A 493 -19.22 21.70 -11.29
N MET A 494 -18.34 20.98 -10.59
CA MET A 494 -16.89 21.20 -10.60
C MET A 494 -16.13 20.05 -11.27
N CYS A 495 -16.82 19.05 -11.83
CA CYS A 495 -16.23 17.95 -12.57
C CYS A 495 -17.11 17.49 -13.73
N ASN A 496 -16.50 16.86 -14.74
CA ASN A 496 -17.23 16.23 -15.83
C ASN A 496 -17.88 14.95 -15.32
N PHE A 497 -19.18 14.77 -15.53
CA PHE A 497 -19.88 13.55 -15.11
C PHE A 497 -20.93 13.13 -16.13
N LEU A 498 -21.17 11.83 -16.19
CA LEU A 498 -22.23 11.21 -16.98
C LEU A 498 -23.11 10.36 -16.06
N PRO A 499 -24.40 10.70 -15.90
CA PRO A 499 -25.32 9.88 -15.13
C PRO A 499 -25.63 8.59 -15.88
N LEU A 500 -25.44 7.45 -15.22
CA LEU A 500 -25.74 6.12 -15.74
C LEU A 500 -27.08 5.63 -15.20
N ASP A 501 -28.01 5.41 -16.11
CA ASP A 501 -29.29 4.79 -15.85
C ASP A 501 -29.28 3.38 -16.45
N PRO A 502 -29.29 2.32 -15.61
CA PRO A 502 -29.30 0.93 -16.09
C PRO A 502 -30.50 0.61 -17.01
N SER A 503 -31.59 1.36 -16.93
CA SER A 503 -32.77 1.18 -17.76
C SER A 503 -32.62 1.74 -19.18
N LYS A 504 -31.57 2.54 -19.44
CA LYS A 504 -31.37 3.24 -20.72
C LYS A 504 -30.08 2.77 -21.43
N PRO A 505 -30.19 1.97 -22.51
CA PRO A 505 -29.05 1.49 -23.28
C PRO A 505 -28.18 2.60 -23.91
N MET A 506 -28.73 3.80 -24.07
CA MET A 506 -28.03 4.98 -24.63
C MET A 506 -26.79 5.38 -23.80
N ALA A 507 -26.80 5.17 -22.49
CA ALA A 507 -25.72 5.61 -21.60
C ALA A 507 -24.36 4.95 -21.95
N THR A 508 -24.35 3.66 -22.32
CA THR A 508 -23.13 2.97 -22.76
C THR A 508 -22.59 3.51 -24.08
N ARG A 509 -23.46 3.94 -25.02
CA ARG A 509 -23.02 4.57 -26.28
C ARG A 509 -22.36 5.92 -26.02
N THR A 510 -22.91 6.71 -25.10
CA THR A 510 -22.31 8.00 -24.72
C THR A 510 -20.94 7.80 -24.08
N LEU A 511 -20.78 6.82 -23.19
CA LEU A 511 -19.46 6.47 -22.62
C LEU A 511 -18.42 6.07 -23.69
N ILE A 512 -18.83 5.27 -24.68
CA ILE A 512 -17.95 4.88 -25.79
C ILE A 512 -17.52 6.13 -26.58
N LYS A 513 -18.45 7.05 -26.85
CA LYS A 513 -18.15 8.31 -27.55
C LYS A 513 -17.18 9.18 -26.76
N THR A 514 -17.38 9.32 -25.45
CA THR A 514 -16.48 10.05 -24.53
C THR A 514 -15.05 9.52 -24.61
N VAL A 515 -14.87 8.21 -24.50
CA VAL A 515 -13.53 7.59 -24.56
C VAL A 515 -12.91 7.73 -25.96
N ASN A 516 -13.69 7.53 -27.03
CA ASN A 516 -13.21 7.73 -28.42
C ASN A 516 -12.84 9.18 -28.73
N ASN A 517 -13.44 10.16 -28.04
CA ASN A 517 -13.06 11.58 -28.14
C ASN A 517 -11.73 11.89 -27.45
N GLY A 518 -11.11 10.90 -26.80
CA GLY A 518 -9.83 11.07 -26.12
C GLY A 518 -9.95 11.52 -24.66
N GLU A 519 -11.13 11.39 -24.03
CA GLU A 519 -11.34 11.76 -22.63
C GLU A 519 -11.14 10.56 -21.68
N PRO A 520 -10.33 10.69 -20.61
CA PRO A 520 -10.21 9.68 -19.58
C PRO A 520 -11.55 9.41 -18.88
N LEU A 521 -11.84 8.14 -18.59
CA LEU A 521 -13.09 7.73 -17.95
C LEU A 521 -12.80 7.14 -16.56
N VAL A 522 -13.42 7.70 -15.53
CA VAL A 522 -13.43 7.11 -14.18
C VAL A 522 -14.68 6.28 -14.01
N ILE A 523 -14.51 5.00 -13.69
CA ILE A 523 -15.61 4.07 -13.47
C ILE A 523 -15.44 3.30 -12.16
N PHE A 524 -16.56 3.12 -11.47
CA PHE A 524 -16.69 2.21 -10.34
C PHE A 524 -17.41 0.96 -10.85
N PRO A 525 -16.69 -0.15 -11.17
CA PRO A 525 -17.29 -1.29 -11.85
C PRO A 525 -18.43 -1.95 -11.06
N GLU A 526 -18.44 -1.79 -9.73
CA GLU A 526 -19.48 -2.29 -8.83
C GLU A 526 -20.80 -1.49 -8.92
N GLY A 527 -20.79 -0.28 -9.50
CA GLY A 527 -21.97 0.59 -9.64
C GLY A 527 -22.53 1.14 -8.32
N ARG A 528 -21.97 0.75 -7.18
CA ARG A 528 -22.39 1.17 -5.83
C ARG A 528 -21.21 1.11 -4.85
N ILE A 529 -21.32 1.84 -3.75
CA ILE A 529 -20.40 1.69 -2.62
C ILE A 529 -20.59 0.31 -1.99
N THR A 530 -19.48 -0.38 -1.73
CA THR A 530 -19.44 -1.69 -1.10
C THR A 530 -20.14 -1.68 0.26
N VAL A 531 -20.86 -2.75 0.55
CA VAL A 531 -21.48 -3.00 1.87
C VAL A 531 -20.86 -4.19 2.58
N THR A 532 -19.95 -4.90 1.90
CA THR A 532 -19.30 -6.11 2.42
C THR A 532 -17.80 -5.87 2.69
N GLY A 533 -17.19 -4.89 1.99
CA GLY A 533 -15.75 -4.63 2.03
C GLY A 533 -14.94 -5.53 1.11
N ALA A 534 -15.57 -6.54 0.51
CA ALA A 534 -15.02 -7.37 -0.57
C ALA A 534 -15.57 -6.90 -1.92
N LEU A 535 -15.03 -7.47 -3.01
CA LEU A 535 -15.47 -7.18 -4.38
C LEU A 535 -16.91 -7.68 -4.59
N MET A 536 -17.84 -6.77 -4.89
CA MET A 536 -19.21 -7.12 -5.23
C MET A 536 -19.39 -7.40 -6.73
N LYS A 537 -20.66 -7.47 -7.19
CA LYS A 537 -21.00 -7.65 -8.60
C LYS A 537 -20.41 -6.53 -9.44
N VAL A 538 -19.66 -6.90 -10.47
CA VAL A 538 -19.19 -6.00 -11.52
C VAL A 538 -20.24 -5.90 -12.63
N TYR A 539 -20.56 -4.70 -13.08
CA TYR A 539 -21.52 -4.47 -14.16
C TYR A 539 -20.86 -4.55 -15.53
N ASP A 540 -21.48 -5.32 -16.44
CA ASP A 540 -20.98 -5.51 -17.80
C ASP A 540 -20.88 -4.21 -18.62
N GLY A 541 -21.68 -3.20 -18.29
CA GLY A 541 -21.68 -1.91 -19.00
C GLY A 541 -20.31 -1.23 -19.01
N ALA A 542 -19.58 -1.32 -17.89
CA ALA A 542 -18.20 -0.82 -17.77
C ALA A 542 -17.24 -1.59 -18.68
N ALA A 543 -17.36 -2.92 -18.67
CA ALA A 543 -16.52 -3.81 -19.45
C ALA A 543 -16.75 -3.65 -20.96
N MET A 544 -18.00 -3.41 -21.38
CA MET A 544 -18.35 -3.17 -22.77
C MET A 544 -17.71 -1.91 -23.36
N VAL A 545 -17.50 -0.87 -22.55
CA VAL A 545 -16.83 0.36 -23.00
C VAL A 545 -15.36 0.06 -23.26
N ALA A 546 -14.70 -0.68 -22.38
CA ALA A 546 -13.31 -1.10 -22.55
C ALA A 546 -13.12 -2.02 -23.77
N ASP A 547 -13.98 -3.05 -23.92
CA ASP A 547 -13.93 -3.98 -25.06
C ASP A 547 -14.12 -3.24 -26.40
N LYS A 548 -15.13 -2.37 -26.52
CA LYS A 548 -15.44 -1.69 -27.79
C LYS A 548 -14.49 -0.56 -28.19
N THR A 549 -13.91 0.13 -27.22
CA THR A 549 -12.98 1.24 -27.50
C THR A 549 -11.53 0.74 -27.64
N GLY A 550 -11.23 -0.48 -27.19
CA GLY A 550 -9.87 -0.99 -27.11
C GLY A 550 -9.00 -0.26 -26.09
N SER A 551 -9.59 0.59 -25.24
CA SER A 551 -8.87 1.42 -24.28
C SER A 551 -8.31 0.59 -23.14
N MET A 552 -7.16 1.04 -22.63
CA MET A 552 -6.52 0.40 -21.49
C MET A 552 -7.33 0.59 -20.21
N VAL A 553 -7.53 -0.49 -19.46
CA VAL A 553 -8.15 -0.45 -18.14
C VAL A 553 -7.05 -0.33 -17.09
N VAL A 554 -7.10 0.71 -16.25
CA VAL A 554 -6.18 0.92 -15.14
C VAL A 554 -6.85 0.49 -13.84
N PRO A 555 -6.45 -0.64 -13.23
CA PRO A 555 -7.05 -1.12 -11.99
C PRO A 555 -6.49 -0.35 -10.80
N VAL A 556 -7.36 0.27 -10.00
CA VAL A 556 -6.97 1.09 -8.85
C VAL A 556 -7.66 0.61 -7.59
N ARG A 557 -6.86 0.31 -6.56
CA ARG A 557 -7.37 -0.01 -5.22
C ARG A 557 -7.20 1.16 -4.28
N ILE A 558 -8.29 1.52 -3.63
CA ILE A 558 -8.40 2.45 -2.51
C ILE A 558 -8.48 1.62 -1.22
N ASP A 559 -7.55 1.85 -0.31
CA ASP A 559 -7.54 1.33 1.06
C ASP A 559 -7.56 2.50 2.07
N GLY A 560 -8.24 2.32 3.19
CA GLY A 560 -8.35 3.26 4.30
C GLY A 560 -9.66 4.05 4.32
N LEU A 561 -10.24 4.40 3.16
CA LEU A 561 -11.49 5.16 3.10
C LEU A 561 -12.71 4.37 3.59
N GLU A 562 -12.65 3.04 3.56
CA GLU A 562 -13.65 2.16 4.18
C GLU A 562 -13.76 2.40 5.70
N LYS A 563 -12.68 2.88 6.34
CA LYS A 563 -12.65 3.20 7.78
C LYS A 563 -13.19 4.60 8.08
N SER A 564 -13.53 5.40 7.08
CA SER A 564 -14.11 6.73 7.28
C SER A 564 -15.58 6.66 7.67
N TYR A 565 -16.13 7.77 8.17
CA TYR A 565 -17.57 7.91 8.43
C TYR A 565 -18.39 8.04 7.14
N PHE A 566 -17.74 8.24 6.00
CA PHE A 566 -18.35 8.32 4.67
C PHE A 566 -18.42 6.95 3.97
N SER A 567 -18.09 5.85 4.66
CA SER A 567 -18.31 4.49 4.17
C SER A 567 -19.68 3.96 4.56
N ARG A 568 -20.25 3.06 3.76
CA ARG A 568 -21.47 2.31 4.10
C ARG A 568 -21.20 1.12 5.03
N LEU A 569 -19.93 0.80 5.30
CA LEU A 569 -19.57 -0.28 6.20
C LEU A 569 -19.93 0.03 7.67
N SER A 570 -20.42 -1.01 8.35
CA SER A 570 -20.77 -0.95 9.77
C SER A 570 -19.56 -1.26 10.68
N SER A 571 -19.74 -1.09 11.99
CA SER A 571 -18.73 -1.44 13.00
C SER A 571 -18.41 -2.94 13.04
N LEU A 572 -19.27 -3.79 12.46
CA LEU A 572 -19.02 -5.23 12.27
C LEU A 572 -18.06 -5.52 11.12
N HIS A 573 -17.86 -4.57 10.20
CA HIS A 573 -17.01 -4.73 9.03
C HIS A 573 -15.67 -4.03 9.19
N VAL A 574 -15.63 -2.88 9.87
CA VAL A 574 -14.42 -2.04 10.04
C VAL A 574 -14.52 -1.17 11.30
N ARG A 575 -13.37 -0.82 11.89
CA ARG A 575 -13.31 0.17 12.97
C ARG A 575 -13.20 1.58 12.39
N ARG A 576 -14.24 2.40 12.59
CA ARG A 576 -14.30 3.77 12.09
C ARG A 576 -13.24 4.68 12.71
N ARG A 577 -12.74 5.63 11.92
CA ARG A 577 -11.74 6.65 12.27
C ARG A 577 -12.08 7.96 11.56
N LEU A 578 -11.83 9.10 12.21
CA LEU A 578 -12.03 10.42 11.61
C LEU A 578 -11.04 10.68 10.47
N PHE A 579 -9.77 10.34 10.69
CA PHE A 579 -8.66 10.61 9.77
C PHE A 579 -7.86 9.33 9.43
N PRO A 580 -8.50 8.33 8.78
CA PRO A 580 -7.81 7.11 8.40
C PRO A 580 -6.69 7.43 7.40
N LYS A 581 -5.59 6.71 7.50
CA LYS A 581 -4.54 6.75 6.48
C LYS A 581 -5.11 6.13 5.20
N VAL A 582 -5.04 6.84 4.09
CA VAL A 582 -5.49 6.37 2.77
C VAL A 582 -4.29 5.94 1.95
N LYS A 583 -4.34 4.72 1.40
CA LYS A 583 -3.37 4.23 0.43
C LYS A 583 -4.12 3.95 -0.88
N VAL A 584 -3.59 4.47 -1.98
CA VAL A 584 -4.04 4.16 -3.32
C VAL A 584 -2.95 3.36 -4.01
N THR A 585 -3.31 2.20 -4.57
CA THR A 585 -2.40 1.38 -5.37
C THR A 585 -2.94 1.28 -6.79
N ILE A 586 -2.17 1.76 -7.75
CA ILE A 586 -2.52 1.80 -9.17
C ILE A 586 -1.69 0.72 -9.87
N LEU A 587 -2.34 -0.34 -10.35
CA LEU A 587 -1.66 -1.42 -11.07
C LEU A 587 -1.38 -1.02 -12.52
N GLU A 588 -0.56 -1.83 -13.19
CA GLU A 588 -0.28 -1.63 -14.61
C GLU A 588 -1.56 -1.73 -15.47
N PRO A 589 -1.68 -0.90 -16.51
CA PRO A 589 -2.83 -0.93 -17.41
C PRO A 589 -2.95 -2.28 -18.12
N VAL A 590 -4.17 -2.80 -18.22
CA VAL A 590 -4.48 -4.07 -18.87
C VAL A 590 -5.51 -3.85 -19.97
N ARG A 591 -5.33 -4.50 -21.12
CA ARG A 591 -6.33 -4.56 -22.18
C ARG A 591 -7.27 -5.74 -21.93
N LEU A 592 -8.59 -5.52 -22.02
CA LEU A 592 -9.54 -6.63 -21.94
C LEU A 592 -9.44 -7.48 -23.21
N SER A 593 -9.28 -8.79 -23.05
CA SER A 593 -9.33 -9.75 -24.14
C SER A 593 -10.67 -10.47 -24.09
N VAL A 594 -11.44 -10.40 -25.18
CA VAL A 594 -12.73 -11.07 -25.34
C VAL A 594 -12.72 -11.76 -26.71
N PRO A 595 -13.05 -13.06 -26.80
CA PRO A 595 -13.02 -13.79 -28.07
C PRO A 595 -13.85 -13.11 -29.17
N GLU A 596 -13.29 -13.02 -30.37
CA GLU A 596 -13.90 -12.30 -31.49
C GLU A 596 -15.17 -12.98 -32.01
N GLU A 597 -15.27 -14.31 -31.91
CA GLU A 597 -16.46 -15.04 -32.32
C GLU A 597 -17.71 -14.71 -31.49
N LEU A 598 -17.55 -14.23 -30.25
CA LEU A 598 -18.67 -13.94 -29.37
C LEU A 598 -19.40 -12.66 -29.81
N LYS A 599 -20.72 -12.78 -29.98
CA LYS A 599 -21.63 -11.67 -30.35
C LYS A 599 -22.73 -11.46 -29.31
N GLY A 600 -23.34 -10.27 -29.34
CA GLY A 600 -24.52 -9.94 -28.55
C GLY A 600 -24.35 -10.11 -27.03
N ARG A 601 -25.25 -10.87 -26.41
CA ARG A 601 -25.27 -11.10 -24.94
C ARG A 601 -24.05 -11.89 -24.46
N LYS A 602 -23.60 -12.89 -25.22
CA LYS A 602 -22.44 -13.73 -24.84
C LYS A 602 -21.17 -12.90 -24.73
N ARG A 603 -20.91 -12.02 -25.72
CA ARG A 603 -19.77 -11.08 -25.68
C ARG A 603 -19.79 -10.17 -24.46
N ARG A 604 -20.98 -9.66 -24.12
CA ARG A 604 -21.17 -8.79 -22.94
C ARG A 604 -20.84 -9.51 -21.63
N MET A 605 -21.32 -10.74 -21.47
CA MET A 605 -21.03 -11.54 -20.28
C MET A 605 -19.53 -11.88 -20.18
N ALA A 606 -18.90 -12.23 -21.30
CA ALA A 606 -17.45 -12.49 -21.35
C ALA A 606 -16.62 -11.25 -20.99
N ALA A 607 -16.98 -10.08 -21.51
CA ALA A 607 -16.34 -8.81 -21.13
C ALA A 607 -16.50 -8.53 -19.63
N GLY A 608 -17.73 -8.70 -19.09
CA GLY A 608 -18.00 -8.54 -17.65
C GLY A 608 -17.16 -9.48 -16.78
N ALA A 609 -17.03 -10.75 -17.17
CA ALA A 609 -16.19 -11.73 -16.49
C ALA A 609 -14.69 -11.36 -16.55
N ALA A 610 -14.20 -10.88 -17.69
CA ALA A 610 -12.82 -10.41 -17.85
C ALA A 610 -12.54 -9.21 -16.92
N LEU A 611 -13.45 -8.22 -16.86
CA LEU A 611 -13.30 -7.09 -15.94
C LEU A 611 -13.39 -7.54 -14.47
N TYR A 612 -14.26 -8.49 -14.13
CA TYR A 612 -14.31 -9.08 -12.80
C TYR A 612 -12.98 -9.74 -12.43
N GLN A 613 -12.37 -10.48 -13.36
CA GLN A 613 -11.06 -11.10 -13.14
C GLN A 613 -9.97 -10.05 -12.91
N VAL A 614 -9.97 -8.94 -13.65
CA VAL A 614 -9.06 -7.80 -13.42
C VAL A 614 -9.26 -7.22 -12.02
N MET A 615 -10.50 -7.01 -11.58
CA MET A 615 -10.79 -6.49 -10.24
C MET A 615 -10.47 -7.50 -9.11
N SER A 616 -10.71 -8.78 -9.32
CA SER A 616 -10.34 -9.84 -8.37
C SER A 616 -8.82 -9.96 -8.25
N MET A 617 -8.10 -9.88 -9.37
CA MET A 617 -6.63 -9.83 -9.40
C MET A 617 -6.09 -8.58 -8.70
N LEU A 618 -6.74 -7.41 -8.90
CA LEU A 618 -6.42 -6.18 -8.19
C LEU A 618 -6.50 -6.41 -6.68
N MET A 619 -7.60 -6.96 -6.16
CA MET A 619 -7.75 -7.25 -4.73
C MET A 619 -6.70 -8.22 -4.21
N PHE A 620 -6.36 -9.26 -4.98
CA PHE A 620 -5.31 -10.22 -4.61
C PHE A 620 -3.91 -9.58 -4.57
N ARG A 621 -3.43 -9.01 -5.68
CA ARG A 621 -2.05 -8.49 -5.82
C ARG A 621 -1.71 -7.36 -4.86
N THR A 622 -2.71 -6.60 -4.43
CA THR A 622 -2.54 -5.48 -3.50
C THR A 622 -2.70 -5.88 -2.04
N THR A 623 -3.14 -7.11 -1.76
CA THR A 623 -3.22 -7.62 -0.40
C THR A 623 -1.83 -7.99 0.10
N ASP A 624 -1.44 -7.42 1.24
CA ASP A 624 -0.15 -7.66 1.87
C ASP A 624 -0.03 -9.11 2.38
N THR A 625 0.77 -9.90 1.65
CA THR A 625 1.17 -11.28 1.96
C THR A 625 2.65 -11.36 2.38
N ASN A 626 3.37 -10.24 2.45
CA ASN A 626 4.79 -10.20 2.81
C ASN A 626 5.00 -10.06 4.33
N THR A 627 4.33 -10.93 5.09
CA THR A 627 4.35 -10.97 6.56
C THR A 627 4.16 -12.40 7.04
N THR A 628 4.34 -12.66 8.33
CA THR A 628 4.05 -13.98 8.92
C THR A 628 2.56 -14.11 9.29
N VAL A 629 2.09 -15.34 9.41
CA VAL A 629 0.70 -15.64 9.85
C VAL A 629 0.42 -14.98 11.21
N LEU A 630 1.33 -15.14 12.18
CA LEU A 630 1.19 -14.56 13.51
C LEU A 630 1.16 -13.03 13.47
N GLU A 631 2.06 -12.38 12.72
CA GLU A 631 2.04 -10.93 12.56
C GLU A 631 0.74 -10.44 11.93
N LYS A 632 0.17 -11.18 10.97
CA LYS A 632 -1.12 -10.85 10.37
C LYS A 632 -2.25 -10.95 11.39
N VAL A 633 -2.29 -12.01 12.22
CA VAL A 633 -3.26 -12.15 13.32
C VAL A 633 -3.12 -10.99 14.32
N ILE A 634 -1.88 -10.61 14.68
CA ILE A 634 -1.61 -9.46 15.56
C ILE A 634 -2.08 -8.15 14.92
N LYS A 635 -1.83 -7.94 13.61
CA LYS A 635 -2.29 -6.76 12.87
C LYS A 635 -3.82 -6.68 12.89
N THR A 636 -4.49 -7.79 12.63
CA THR A 636 -5.95 -7.90 12.72
C THR A 636 -6.45 -7.59 14.14
N ALA A 637 -5.80 -8.10 15.18
CA ALA A 637 -6.12 -7.77 16.57
C ALA A 637 -5.96 -6.27 16.89
N LYS A 638 -4.92 -5.61 16.37
CA LYS A 638 -4.72 -4.15 16.52
C LYS A 638 -5.80 -3.35 15.79
N GLU A 639 -6.21 -3.80 14.62
CA GLU A 639 -7.23 -3.12 13.80
C GLU A 639 -8.64 -3.30 14.36
N ARG A 640 -8.99 -4.53 14.78
CA ARG A 640 -10.31 -4.93 15.30
C ARG A 640 -10.50 -4.62 16.78
N GLY A 641 -9.40 -4.62 17.55
CA GLY A 641 -9.37 -4.48 19.00
C GLY A 641 -9.12 -5.83 19.70
N PHE A 642 -8.20 -5.83 20.67
CA PHE A 642 -7.81 -7.03 21.41
C PHE A 642 -8.93 -7.68 22.24
N ASN A 643 -10.00 -6.95 22.53
CA ASN A 643 -11.13 -7.47 23.33
C ASN A 643 -12.15 -8.25 22.48
N ARG A 644 -12.01 -8.25 21.15
CA ARG A 644 -12.90 -9.00 20.26
C ARG A 644 -12.66 -10.51 20.39
N LEU A 645 -13.73 -11.29 20.29
CA LEU A 645 -13.68 -12.75 20.27
C LEU A 645 -12.82 -13.23 19.09
N ALA A 646 -11.91 -14.17 19.35
CA ALA A 646 -11.07 -14.80 18.33
C ALA A 646 -11.45 -16.27 18.15
N VAL A 647 -11.46 -17.02 19.25
CA VAL A 647 -11.75 -18.46 19.25
C VAL A 647 -12.65 -18.83 20.43
N GLN A 648 -13.46 -19.86 20.24
CA GLN A 648 -14.36 -20.42 21.24
C GLN A 648 -14.39 -21.94 21.11
N ASP A 649 -14.49 -22.65 22.24
CA ASP A 649 -14.85 -24.07 22.27
C ASP A 649 -15.73 -24.36 23.50
N GLN A 650 -16.26 -25.58 23.60
CA GLN A 650 -17.14 -25.99 24.72
C GLN A 650 -16.40 -26.12 26.06
N VAL A 651 -15.12 -26.47 26.04
CA VAL A 651 -14.37 -26.91 27.23
C VAL A 651 -13.73 -25.72 27.96
N THR A 652 -13.06 -24.86 27.20
CA THR A 652 -12.30 -23.71 27.70
C THR A 652 -13.05 -22.38 27.54
N GLY A 653 -14.16 -22.38 26.80
CA GLY A 653 -15.01 -21.21 26.59
C GLY A 653 -14.46 -20.25 25.55
N SER A 654 -14.60 -18.94 25.79
CA SER A 654 -14.32 -17.88 24.82
C SER A 654 -12.98 -17.19 25.08
N LEU A 655 -12.12 -17.11 24.06
CA LEU A 655 -10.88 -16.34 24.07
C LEU A 655 -10.97 -15.15 23.11
N SER A 656 -10.69 -13.95 23.64
CA SER A 656 -10.46 -12.77 22.82
C SER A 656 -9.09 -12.83 22.13
N TYR A 657 -8.88 -12.03 21.09
CA TYR A 657 -7.55 -11.88 20.46
C TYR A 657 -6.46 -11.57 21.49
N GLY A 658 -6.76 -10.71 22.46
CA GLY A 658 -5.84 -10.36 23.55
C GLY A 658 -5.47 -11.56 24.42
N LYS A 659 -6.45 -12.38 24.81
CA LYS A 659 -6.20 -13.59 25.61
C LYS A 659 -5.45 -14.66 24.80
N LEU A 660 -5.87 -14.90 23.56
CA LEU A 660 -5.23 -15.86 22.65
C LEU A 660 -3.77 -15.50 22.39
N LEU A 661 -3.48 -14.25 22.01
CA LEU A 661 -2.13 -13.78 21.72
C LEU A 661 -1.25 -13.70 22.99
N THR A 662 -1.85 -13.44 24.15
CA THR A 662 -1.14 -13.54 25.43
C THR A 662 -0.74 -15.00 25.70
N GLY A 663 -1.66 -15.95 25.52
CA GLY A 663 -1.38 -17.38 25.64
C GLY A 663 -0.29 -17.85 24.67
N ALA A 664 -0.37 -17.43 23.40
CA ALA A 664 0.65 -17.71 22.39
C ALA A 664 2.02 -17.11 22.76
N ALA A 665 2.07 -15.89 23.31
CA ALA A 665 3.32 -15.28 23.75
C ALA A 665 3.93 -16.02 24.96
N VAL A 666 3.11 -16.44 25.93
CA VAL A 666 3.56 -17.23 27.08
C VAL A 666 4.11 -18.59 26.63
N LEU A 667 3.33 -19.34 25.85
CA LEU A 667 3.76 -20.64 25.32
C LEU A 667 5.01 -20.50 24.44
N GLY A 668 5.04 -19.48 23.57
CA GLY A 668 6.20 -19.20 22.73
C GLY A 668 7.47 -18.90 23.54
N ALA A 669 7.36 -18.22 24.67
CA ALA A 669 8.51 -17.97 25.54
C ALA A 669 9.04 -19.28 26.17
N LYS A 670 8.13 -20.17 26.61
CA LYS A 670 8.50 -21.49 27.14
C LYS A 670 9.13 -22.36 26.04
N PHE A 671 8.50 -22.47 24.87
CA PHE A 671 9.03 -23.26 23.74
C PHE A 671 10.38 -22.76 23.24
N LYS A 672 10.60 -21.43 23.24
CA LYS A 672 11.90 -20.85 22.91
C LYS A 672 12.99 -21.26 23.91
N SER A 673 12.65 -21.34 25.19
CA SER A 673 13.58 -21.71 26.26
C SER A 673 13.84 -23.21 26.34
N LEU A 674 12.80 -24.03 26.17
CA LEU A 674 12.89 -25.49 26.33
C LEU A 674 13.52 -26.16 25.12
N PHE A 675 13.33 -25.60 23.93
CA PHE A 675 13.73 -26.26 22.67
C PHE A 675 14.64 -25.36 21.83
N PRO A 676 15.75 -24.81 22.34
CA PRO A 676 16.55 -23.81 21.61
C PRO A 676 17.11 -24.32 20.28
N ALA A 677 17.48 -25.61 20.18
CA ALA A 677 18.05 -26.24 18.99
C ALA A 677 17.01 -26.69 17.95
N GLU A 678 15.75 -26.85 18.35
CA GLU A 678 14.72 -27.43 17.49
C GLU A 678 14.19 -26.45 16.45
N LYS A 679 14.11 -26.90 15.20
CA LYS A 679 13.51 -26.17 14.07
C LYS A 679 12.00 -26.36 14.00
N ALA A 680 11.53 -27.58 14.25
CA ALA A 680 10.12 -27.97 14.19
C ALA A 680 9.68 -28.66 15.49
N LEU A 681 8.40 -28.53 15.84
CA LEU A 681 7.79 -29.23 16.97
C LEU A 681 6.54 -29.96 16.49
N GLY A 682 6.41 -31.24 16.84
CA GLY A 682 5.23 -32.03 16.56
C GLY A 682 4.03 -31.52 17.35
N VAL A 683 2.87 -31.39 16.71
CA VAL A 683 1.63 -30.97 17.36
C VAL A 683 0.58 -32.05 17.16
N LEU A 684 0.20 -32.71 18.25
CA LEU A 684 -0.79 -33.78 18.29
C LEU A 684 -1.95 -33.36 19.20
N LEU A 685 -2.84 -32.50 18.68
CA LEU A 685 -3.93 -31.88 19.42
C LEU A 685 -5.25 -31.89 18.64
N PRO A 686 -6.41 -31.87 19.32
CA PRO A 686 -7.72 -31.80 18.67
C PRO A 686 -8.06 -30.37 18.24
N ASN A 687 -9.20 -30.21 17.58
CA ASN A 687 -9.81 -28.90 17.37
C ASN A 687 -10.24 -28.28 18.70
N ALA A 688 -9.42 -27.37 19.23
CA ALA A 688 -9.68 -26.65 20.47
C ALA A 688 -8.92 -25.32 20.50
N ASN A 689 -9.31 -24.42 21.39
CA ASN A 689 -8.63 -23.15 21.64
C ASN A 689 -7.15 -23.36 21.99
N GLY A 690 -6.84 -24.40 22.77
CA GLY A 690 -5.48 -24.77 23.16
C GLY A 690 -4.59 -25.14 21.97
N ALA A 691 -5.14 -25.77 20.93
CA ALA A 691 -4.39 -26.09 19.72
C ALA A 691 -3.97 -24.82 18.98
N VAL A 692 -4.87 -23.85 18.82
CA VAL A 692 -4.56 -22.56 18.18
C VAL A 692 -3.52 -21.78 18.98
N ALA A 693 -3.66 -21.72 20.31
CA ALA A 693 -2.68 -21.06 21.17
C ALA A 693 -1.29 -21.70 21.06
N THR A 694 -1.24 -23.04 20.95
CA THR A 694 -0.01 -23.80 20.77
C THR A 694 0.62 -23.53 19.42
N ILE A 695 -0.14 -23.63 18.32
CA ILE A 695 0.35 -23.35 16.96
C ILE A 695 0.94 -21.95 16.86
N LEU A 696 0.20 -20.93 17.33
CA LEU A 696 0.69 -19.55 17.33
C LEU A 696 1.88 -19.36 18.28
N GLY A 697 1.95 -20.10 19.38
CA GLY A 697 3.09 -20.10 20.31
C GLY A 697 4.35 -20.67 19.68
N VAL A 698 4.25 -21.80 18.97
CA VAL A 698 5.35 -22.41 18.21
C VAL A 698 5.86 -21.43 17.15
N MET A 699 4.96 -20.82 16.37
CA MET A 699 5.32 -19.78 15.41
C MET A 699 5.99 -18.56 16.08
N SER A 700 5.49 -18.12 17.24
CA SER A 700 6.06 -16.99 18.00
C SER A 700 7.48 -17.27 18.50
N ALA A 701 7.75 -18.52 18.88
CA ALA A 701 9.09 -19.01 19.25
C ALA A 701 10.04 -19.11 18.06
N GLY A 702 9.58 -18.84 16.83
CA GLY A 702 10.34 -18.96 15.60
C GLY A 702 10.51 -20.40 15.14
N LYS A 703 9.64 -21.31 15.56
CA LYS A 703 9.66 -22.74 15.20
C LYS A 703 8.51 -23.09 14.25
N VAL A 704 8.62 -24.24 13.60
CA VAL A 704 7.61 -24.72 12.65
C VAL A 704 6.72 -25.78 13.32
N PRO A 705 5.41 -25.55 13.48
CA PRO A 705 4.49 -26.60 13.91
C PRO A 705 4.38 -27.69 12.83
N ALA A 706 4.72 -28.92 13.20
CA ALA A 706 4.51 -30.12 12.39
C ALA A 706 3.22 -30.81 12.84
N MET A 707 2.16 -30.66 12.07
CA MET A 707 0.82 -31.07 12.47
C MET A 707 0.59 -32.56 12.23
N LEU A 708 0.55 -33.34 13.31
CA LEU A 708 0.48 -34.81 13.23
C LEU A 708 -0.96 -35.29 13.09
N ASN A 709 -1.21 -36.16 12.11
CA ASN A 709 -2.51 -36.81 11.92
C ASN A 709 -2.65 -37.97 12.92
N PHE A 710 -3.33 -37.73 14.04
CA PHE A 710 -3.57 -38.74 15.07
C PHE A 710 -4.43 -39.93 14.62
N THR A 711 -5.03 -39.88 13.43
CA THR A 711 -5.83 -40.98 12.85
C THR A 711 -5.04 -41.85 11.88
N ALA A 712 -3.78 -41.49 11.57
CA ALA A 712 -2.94 -42.23 10.63
C ALA A 712 -2.30 -43.51 11.21
N GLY A 713 -2.43 -43.75 12.53
CA GLY A 713 -1.74 -44.83 13.23
C GLY A 713 -0.28 -44.51 13.59
N ALA A 714 0.26 -45.20 14.60
CA ALA A 714 1.56 -44.86 15.20
C ALA A 714 2.72 -44.89 14.20
N ALA A 715 2.84 -45.94 13.37
CA ALA A 715 3.93 -46.10 12.41
C ALA A 715 4.01 -44.93 11.39
N ASN A 716 2.85 -44.45 10.93
CA ASN A 716 2.79 -43.30 10.02
C ASN A 716 3.17 -42.00 10.71
N ILE A 717 2.79 -41.83 11.99
CA ILE A 717 3.17 -40.65 12.77
C ILE A 717 4.68 -40.67 13.06
N VAL A 718 5.27 -41.82 13.40
CA VAL A 718 6.73 -41.98 13.56
C VAL A 718 7.46 -41.64 12.26
N SER A 719 6.97 -42.14 11.12
CA SER A 719 7.53 -41.83 9.80
C SER A 719 7.46 -40.34 9.47
N ALA A 720 6.34 -39.70 9.80
CA ALA A 720 6.17 -38.25 9.67
C ALA A 720 7.17 -37.47 10.54
N CYS A 721 7.34 -37.88 11.81
CA CYS A 721 8.34 -37.29 12.70
C CYS A 721 9.76 -37.44 12.15
N LYS A 722 10.12 -38.62 11.62
CA LYS A 722 11.42 -38.87 11.00
C LYS A 722 11.66 -37.97 9.79
N ALA A 723 10.69 -37.85 8.87
CA ALA A 723 10.83 -37.01 7.68
C ALA A 723 11.11 -35.53 8.00
N ALA A 724 10.51 -35.02 9.08
CA ALA A 724 10.63 -33.63 9.51
C ALA A 724 11.62 -33.40 10.67
N GLU A 725 12.41 -34.40 11.04
CA GLU A 725 13.35 -34.34 12.18
C GLU A 725 12.69 -33.85 13.49
N VAL A 726 11.45 -34.27 13.74
CA VAL A 726 10.71 -33.89 14.94
C VAL A 726 11.13 -34.77 16.10
N CYS A 727 11.82 -34.18 17.08
CA CYS A 727 12.24 -34.87 18.30
C CYS A 727 11.19 -34.75 19.43
N TYR A 728 10.37 -33.70 19.43
CA TYR A 728 9.42 -33.40 20.50
C TYR A 728 7.99 -33.29 19.98
N VAL A 729 7.05 -33.97 20.64
CA VAL A 729 5.62 -33.95 20.30
C VAL A 729 4.80 -33.33 21.44
N LEU A 730 4.16 -32.21 21.15
CA LEU A 730 3.27 -31.49 22.05
C LEU A 730 1.87 -32.12 22.04
N THR A 731 1.38 -32.56 23.20
CA THR A 731 0.02 -33.10 23.34
C THR A 731 -0.58 -32.85 24.74
N SER A 732 -1.81 -33.31 25.00
CA SER A 732 -2.50 -33.20 26.29
C SER A 732 -3.06 -34.56 26.73
N ARG A 733 -2.96 -34.84 28.04
CA ARG A 733 -3.48 -36.09 28.63
C ARG A 733 -4.99 -36.21 28.44
N ALA A 734 -5.72 -35.11 28.62
CA ALA A 734 -7.17 -35.10 28.43
C ALA A 734 -7.55 -35.52 27.01
N PHE A 735 -6.83 -35.04 26.00
CA PHE A 735 -7.06 -35.43 24.61
C PHE A 735 -6.70 -36.90 24.36
N VAL A 736 -5.52 -37.34 24.82
CA VAL A 736 -5.07 -38.73 24.63
C VAL A 736 -6.06 -39.73 25.23
N THR A 737 -6.59 -39.45 26.42
CA THR A 737 -7.62 -40.28 27.05
C THR A 737 -8.95 -40.24 26.28
N GLN A 738 -9.45 -39.04 25.93
CA GLN A 738 -10.72 -38.89 25.23
C GLN A 738 -10.72 -39.52 23.83
N ALA A 739 -9.61 -39.38 23.10
CA ALA A 739 -9.44 -39.94 21.76
C ALA A 739 -8.90 -41.38 21.76
N LYS A 740 -8.70 -42.00 22.94
CA LYS A 740 -8.17 -43.37 23.11
C LYS A 740 -6.83 -43.59 22.40
N LEU A 741 -5.95 -42.60 22.46
CA LEU A 741 -4.64 -42.61 21.79
C LEU A 741 -3.51 -43.19 22.65
N GLY A 742 -3.81 -43.79 23.82
CA GLY A 742 -2.81 -44.35 24.73
C GLY A 742 -1.75 -45.23 24.03
N PRO A 743 -2.15 -46.28 23.29
CA PRO A 743 -1.22 -47.13 22.57
C PRO A 743 -0.39 -46.40 21.50
N VAL A 744 -0.99 -45.39 20.85
CA VAL A 744 -0.28 -44.58 19.84
C VAL A 744 0.81 -43.73 20.50
N VAL A 745 0.51 -43.12 21.65
CA VAL A 745 1.46 -42.29 22.38
C VAL A 745 2.58 -43.12 23.00
N GLU A 746 2.27 -44.32 23.49
CA GLU A 746 3.27 -45.27 23.99
C GLU A 746 4.23 -45.76 22.91
N GLU A 747 3.75 -45.97 21.68
CA GLU A 747 4.63 -46.30 20.56
C GLU A 747 5.48 -45.09 20.13
N LEU A 748 4.89 -43.89 20.12
CA LEU A 748 5.62 -42.66 19.80
C LEU A 748 6.72 -42.36 20.81
N SER A 749 6.48 -42.57 22.11
CA SER A 749 7.46 -42.27 23.16
C SER A 749 8.76 -43.08 23.07
N LYS A 750 8.78 -44.15 22.25
CA LYS A 750 10.00 -44.92 21.94
C LYS A 750 10.97 -44.18 21.03
N THR A 751 10.49 -43.21 20.25
CA THR A 751 11.29 -42.50 19.22
C THR A 751 11.30 -40.98 19.38
N VAL A 752 10.27 -40.41 20.00
CA VAL A 752 10.14 -38.95 20.22
C VAL A 752 9.76 -38.66 21.66
N GLU A 753 10.18 -37.50 22.18
CA GLU A 753 9.84 -37.08 23.53
C GLU A 753 8.44 -36.46 23.56
N ILE A 754 7.55 -37.00 24.41
CA ILE A 754 6.19 -36.50 24.58
C ILE A 754 6.18 -35.37 25.61
N VAL A 755 5.79 -34.19 25.16
CA VAL A 755 5.69 -32.99 25.99
C VAL A 755 4.23 -32.73 26.32
N TRP A 756 3.89 -32.89 27.60
CA TRP A 756 2.55 -32.66 28.10
C TRP A 756 2.29 -31.18 28.36
N LEU A 757 1.37 -30.58 27.59
CA LEU A 757 0.97 -29.19 27.76
C LEU A 757 0.29 -28.94 29.13
N ASP A 758 -0.30 -29.98 29.72
CA ASP A 758 -0.88 -29.95 31.06
C ASP A 758 0.18 -29.64 32.14
N ASP A 759 1.36 -30.27 32.04
CA ASP A 759 2.48 -30.05 32.97
C ASP A 759 3.11 -28.68 32.73
N LEU A 760 3.30 -28.33 31.45
CA LEU A 760 3.82 -27.02 31.07
C LEU A 760 2.93 -25.90 31.62
N ARG A 761 1.60 -26.07 31.60
CA ARG A 761 0.64 -25.12 32.15
C ARG A 761 0.82 -24.88 33.64
N GLN A 762 1.22 -25.89 34.42
CA GLN A 762 1.48 -25.74 35.85
C GLN A 762 2.73 -24.88 36.13
N THR A 763 3.69 -24.84 35.21
CA THR A 763 4.89 -23.99 35.32
C THR A 763 4.64 -22.51 34.99
N ILE A 764 3.43 -22.14 34.57
CA ILE A 764 3.10 -20.77 34.13
C ILE A 764 2.68 -19.92 35.33
N GLY A 765 3.61 -19.07 35.79
CA GLY A 765 3.37 -18.13 36.89
C GLY A 765 2.69 -16.81 36.46
N LEU A 766 2.46 -15.92 37.44
CA LEU A 766 1.95 -14.57 37.18
C LEU A 766 2.92 -13.71 36.36
N ALA A 767 4.23 -13.83 36.61
CA ALA A 767 5.26 -13.11 35.86
C ALA A 767 5.25 -13.47 34.36
N ASP A 768 5.09 -14.76 34.03
CA ASP A 768 4.96 -15.22 32.65
C ASP A 768 3.74 -14.59 31.97
N LYS A 769 2.59 -14.58 32.65
CA LYS A 769 1.34 -13.98 32.13
C LYS A 769 1.48 -12.48 31.89
N LEU A 770 2.10 -11.74 32.81
CA LEU A 770 2.36 -10.30 32.66
C LEU A 770 3.31 -10.03 31.50
N ARG A 771 4.40 -10.80 31.38
CA ARG A 771 5.34 -10.69 30.26
C ARG A 771 4.66 -11.00 28.92
N GLY A 772 3.85 -12.06 28.87
CA GLY A 772 3.04 -12.40 27.70
C GLY A 772 2.05 -11.29 27.32
N LEU A 773 1.41 -10.65 28.31
CA LEU A 773 0.48 -9.55 28.08
C LEU A 773 1.17 -8.33 27.44
N LEU A 774 2.39 -8.02 27.88
CA LEU A 774 3.23 -6.96 27.32
C LEU A 774 3.76 -7.32 25.92
N GLN A 775 3.98 -8.61 25.64
CA GLN A 775 4.57 -9.09 24.40
C GLN A 775 3.55 -9.50 23.33
N LYS A 776 2.26 -9.63 23.65
CA LYS A 776 1.18 -10.08 22.73
C LYS A 776 1.07 -9.33 21.40
N ALA A 777 1.66 -8.13 21.31
CA ALA A 777 1.58 -7.24 20.16
C ALA A 777 2.74 -7.40 19.15
N ARG A 778 3.63 -8.39 19.34
CA ARG A 778 4.74 -8.73 18.44
C ARG A 778 5.15 -10.21 18.60
N PRO A 779 5.68 -10.86 17.54
CA PRO A 779 6.33 -12.17 17.69
C PRO A 779 7.59 -12.08 18.56
N LEU A 780 7.97 -13.17 19.24
CA LEU A 780 9.19 -13.20 20.07
C LEU A 780 10.46 -13.39 19.24
N VAL A 781 10.35 -14.09 18.12
CA VAL A 781 11.41 -14.29 17.13
C VAL A 781 10.91 -13.77 15.80
N ARG A 782 11.73 -12.96 15.13
CA ARG A 782 11.39 -12.40 13.82
C ARG A 782 11.60 -13.46 12.74
N ARG A 783 10.60 -13.61 11.88
CA ARG A 783 10.61 -14.48 10.68
C ARG A 783 10.19 -13.66 9.46
N THR A 784 10.47 -14.19 8.28
CA THR A 784 10.10 -13.61 6.99
C THR A 784 8.91 -14.37 6.38
N ALA A 785 8.30 -13.83 5.33
CA ALA A 785 7.15 -14.46 4.69
C ALA A 785 7.52 -15.80 4.00
N ASP A 786 8.77 -15.95 3.59
CA ASP A 786 9.26 -17.12 2.85
C ASP A 786 9.79 -18.23 3.77
N ASP A 787 9.86 -17.97 5.09
CA ASP A 787 10.16 -19.01 6.07
C ASP A 787 9.00 -20.03 6.17
N PRO A 788 9.30 -21.32 6.45
CA PRO A 788 8.29 -22.34 6.72
C PRO A 788 7.37 -21.95 7.88
N ALA A 789 6.07 -22.06 7.67
CA ALA A 789 5.04 -21.73 8.64
C ALA A 789 4.40 -22.96 9.29
N VAL A 790 4.24 -24.04 8.53
CA VAL A 790 3.65 -25.30 9.02
C VAL A 790 4.10 -26.46 8.14
N ILE A 791 4.21 -27.65 8.73
CA ILE A 791 4.37 -28.92 8.02
C ILE A 791 3.08 -29.71 8.20
N LEU A 792 2.47 -30.12 7.09
CA LEU A 792 1.26 -30.95 7.06
C LEU A 792 1.57 -32.27 6.37
N TYR A 793 0.99 -33.38 6.80
CA TYR A 793 1.29 -34.68 6.21
C TYR A 793 0.20 -35.17 5.26
N THR A 794 0.61 -35.67 4.09
CA THR A 794 -0.28 -36.36 3.16
C THR A 794 0.12 -37.83 3.10
N SER A 795 -0.85 -38.73 2.94
CA SER A 795 -0.61 -40.17 2.92
C SER A 795 0.21 -40.64 1.71
N GLY A 796 0.31 -39.81 0.67
CA GLY A 796 1.03 -40.14 -0.56
C GLY A 796 0.46 -41.38 -1.27
N SER A 797 0.86 -41.58 -2.51
CA SER A 797 0.57 -42.83 -3.24
C SER A 797 1.57 -43.96 -2.95
N GLU A 798 2.60 -43.67 -2.16
CA GLU A 798 3.78 -44.54 -1.91
C GLU A 798 3.67 -45.28 -0.56
N GLY A 799 2.57 -45.12 0.18
CA GLY A 799 2.35 -45.76 1.48
C GLY A 799 3.02 -45.08 2.67
N THR A 800 4.14 -44.36 2.47
CA THR A 800 4.79 -43.54 3.49
C THR A 800 4.31 -42.07 3.45
N PRO A 801 3.98 -41.45 4.61
CA PRO A 801 3.54 -40.06 4.65
C PRO A 801 4.62 -39.07 4.19
N LYS A 802 4.23 -38.09 3.38
CA LYS A 802 5.09 -36.98 2.93
C LYS A 802 4.75 -35.70 3.68
N GLY A 803 5.76 -34.99 4.17
CA GLY A 803 5.58 -33.70 4.83
C GLY A 803 5.50 -32.56 3.81
N VAL A 804 4.35 -31.93 3.66
CA VAL A 804 4.14 -30.74 2.84
C VAL A 804 4.57 -29.50 3.63
N VAL A 805 5.60 -28.80 3.16
CA VAL A 805 6.11 -27.58 3.80
C VAL A 805 5.43 -26.35 3.20
N LEU A 806 4.61 -25.67 4.00
CA LEU A 806 3.97 -24.41 3.60
C LEU A 806 4.66 -23.23 4.27
N THR A 807 5.07 -22.25 3.48
CA THR A 807 5.59 -20.97 3.98
C THR A 807 4.46 -20.06 4.48
N HIS A 808 4.82 -18.99 5.20
CA HIS A 808 3.83 -17.99 5.59
C HIS A 808 3.19 -17.32 4.37
N ARG A 809 3.98 -17.05 3.31
CA ARG A 809 3.51 -16.49 2.04
C ARG A 809 2.52 -17.43 1.36
N ASN A 810 2.74 -18.74 1.39
CA ASN A 810 1.81 -19.69 0.76
C ASN A 810 0.41 -19.61 1.39
N ILE A 811 0.34 -19.70 2.71
CA ILE A 811 -0.92 -19.65 3.47
C ILE A 811 -1.61 -18.30 3.30
N LEU A 812 -0.88 -17.19 3.45
CA LEU A 812 -1.46 -15.85 3.34
C LEU A 812 -1.89 -15.52 1.91
N SER A 813 -1.19 -16.05 0.89
CA SER A 813 -1.59 -15.90 -0.50
C SER A 813 -2.89 -16.65 -0.78
N ASN A 814 -3.03 -17.90 -0.29
CA ASN A 814 -4.28 -18.63 -0.46
C ASN A 814 -5.46 -17.98 0.27
N ALA A 815 -5.21 -17.45 1.47
CA ALA A 815 -6.22 -16.69 2.20
C ALA A 815 -6.62 -15.38 1.46
N ALA A 816 -5.66 -14.66 0.88
CA ALA A 816 -5.91 -13.47 0.06
C ALA A 816 -6.68 -13.80 -1.24
N GLN A 817 -6.39 -14.94 -1.86
CA GLN A 817 -7.13 -15.46 -3.01
C GLN A 817 -8.61 -15.69 -2.65
N ALA A 818 -8.89 -16.41 -1.56
CA ALA A 818 -10.24 -16.65 -1.09
C ALA A 818 -10.98 -15.34 -0.74
N ALA A 819 -10.33 -14.44 0.01
CA ALA A 819 -10.89 -13.15 0.42
C ALA A 819 -11.15 -12.18 -0.75
N SER A 820 -10.53 -12.39 -1.92
CA SER A 820 -10.79 -11.60 -3.12
C SER A 820 -12.12 -11.96 -3.81
N ARG A 821 -12.74 -13.09 -3.43
CA ARG A 821 -13.97 -13.62 -4.03
C ARG A 821 -15.11 -13.86 -3.04
N ILE A 822 -14.79 -14.05 -1.77
CA ILE A 822 -15.74 -14.30 -0.68
C ILE A 822 -15.59 -13.20 0.38
N ASP A 823 -16.71 -12.71 0.90
CA ASP A 823 -16.78 -11.59 1.84
C ASP A 823 -16.69 -12.00 3.31
N PHE A 824 -15.53 -12.49 3.74
CA PHE A 824 -15.30 -12.78 5.16
C PHE A 824 -15.22 -11.48 5.99
N HIS A 825 -16.06 -11.34 7.01
CA HIS A 825 -16.02 -10.16 7.90
C HIS A 825 -16.27 -10.51 9.37
N SER A 826 -15.92 -9.60 10.30
CA SER A 826 -16.01 -9.85 11.75
C SER A 826 -17.43 -9.96 12.33
N GLY A 827 -18.46 -9.92 11.50
CA GLY A 827 -19.84 -10.27 11.87
C GLY A 827 -20.19 -11.72 11.55
N ASP A 828 -19.32 -12.43 10.85
CA ASP A 828 -19.44 -13.88 10.63
C ASP A 828 -18.93 -14.67 11.84
N LYS A 829 -19.21 -15.97 11.85
CA LYS A 829 -18.63 -16.92 12.79
C LYS A 829 -18.44 -18.27 12.10
N VAL A 830 -17.21 -18.78 12.10
CA VAL A 830 -16.89 -20.09 11.51
C VAL A 830 -17.14 -21.18 12.55
N PHE A 831 -17.88 -22.23 12.19
CA PHE A 831 -17.95 -23.47 12.94
C PHE A 831 -16.94 -24.46 12.35
N ASN A 832 -15.78 -24.62 13.00
CA ASN A 832 -14.71 -25.46 12.50
C ASN A 832 -14.74 -26.86 13.14
N ILE A 833 -15.31 -27.79 12.38
CA ILE A 833 -15.35 -29.24 12.65
C ILE A 833 -14.22 -30.00 11.98
N LEU A 834 -13.51 -29.37 11.04
CA LEU A 834 -12.48 -30.04 10.25
C LEU A 834 -11.17 -30.06 11.02
N PRO A 835 -10.47 -31.21 11.08
CA PRO A 835 -9.25 -31.31 11.89
C PRO A 835 -8.19 -30.26 11.52
N VAL A 836 -7.63 -29.58 12.52
CA VAL A 836 -6.56 -28.58 12.34
C VAL A 836 -5.22 -29.18 11.87
N PHE A 837 -5.06 -30.51 11.88
CA PHE A 837 -3.93 -31.16 11.23
C PHE A 837 -4.11 -31.33 9.71
N HIS A 838 -5.30 -31.04 9.19
CA HIS A 838 -5.59 -31.07 7.75
C HIS A 838 -5.62 -29.64 7.21
N SER A 839 -5.05 -29.39 6.02
CA SER A 839 -4.97 -28.05 5.41
C SER A 839 -6.31 -27.32 5.32
N PHE A 840 -7.39 -28.06 5.06
CA PHE A 840 -8.74 -27.49 4.99
C PHE A 840 -9.22 -26.95 6.35
N GLY A 841 -9.02 -27.70 7.45
CA GLY A 841 -9.37 -27.24 8.81
C GLY A 841 -8.39 -26.20 9.36
N LEU A 842 -7.12 -26.27 8.98
CA LEU A 842 -6.10 -25.32 9.39
C LEU A 842 -6.22 -24.00 8.63
N THR A 843 -6.02 -23.99 7.31
CA THR A 843 -5.96 -22.73 6.57
C THR A 843 -7.33 -22.11 6.42
N ALA A 844 -8.32 -22.83 5.88
CA ALA A 844 -9.65 -22.27 5.63
C ALA A 844 -10.47 -22.16 6.93
N GLY A 845 -10.44 -23.19 7.78
CA GLY A 845 -11.21 -23.23 9.03
C GLY A 845 -10.63 -22.41 10.19
N THR A 846 -9.32 -22.08 10.17
CA THR A 846 -8.65 -21.43 11.31
C THR A 846 -7.85 -20.19 10.93
N VAL A 847 -6.89 -20.28 10.02
CA VAL A 847 -5.99 -19.15 9.73
C VAL A 847 -6.73 -18.03 9.01
N LEU A 848 -7.46 -18.34 7.93
CA LEU A 848 -8.26 -17.39 7.16
C LEU A 848 -9.23 -16.59 8.05
N PRO A 849 -10.05 -17.21 8.92
CA PRO A 849 -10.93 -16.45 9.81
C PRO A 849 -10.16 -15.59 10.81
N LEU A 850 -9.08 -16.09 11.43
CA LEU A 850 -8.28 -15.32 12.38
C LEU A 850 -7.62 -14.08 11.75
N ILE A 851 -7.11 -14.18 10.52
CA ILE A 851 -6.52 -13.02 9.84
C ILE A 851 -7.59 -12.07 9.30
N SER A 852 -8.81 -12.55 9.06
CA SER A 852 -9.94 -11.74 8.58
C SER A 852 -10.72 -11.07 9.72
N GLY A 853 -10.50 -11.49 10.97
CA GLY A 853 -11.21 -10.99 12.15
C GLY A 853 -12.50 -11.74 12.45
N VAL A 854 -12.72 -12.91 11.85
CA VAL A 854 -13.90 -13.76 12.03
C VAL A 854 -13.66 -14.70 13.23
N PRO A 855 -14.52 -14.69 14.26
CA PRO A 855 -14.46 -15.66 15.34
C PRO A 855 -14.62 -17.10 14.86
N VAL A 856 -13.89 -18.03 15.48
CA VAL A 856 -13.97 -19.47 15.19
C VAL A 856 -14.52 -20.23 16.40
N TYR A 857 -15.50 -21.09 16.17
CA TYR A 857 -15.99 -22.06 17.14
C TYR A 857 -15.41 -23.43 16.79
N PHE A 858 -14.62 -24.01 17.69
CA PHE A 858 -14.02 -25.33 17.49
C PHE A 858 -14.87 -26.45 18.08
N TYR A 859 -14.98 -27.54 17.33
CA TYR A 859 -15.55 -28.79 17.79
C TYR A 859 -14.62 -29.97 17.44
N PRO A 860 -14.34 -30.88 18.38
CA PRO A 860 -13.23 -31.84 18.28
C PRO A 860 -13.44 -32.96 17.24
N SER A 861 -14.68 -33.32 16.93
CA SER A 861 -14.99 -34.46 16.06
C SER A 861 -16.10 -34.12 15.07
N PRO A 862 -15.90 -34.26 13.75
CA PRO A 862 -16.97 -34.10 12.76
C PRO A 862 -17.97 -35.27 12.74
N LEU A 863 -17.68 -36.37 13.45
CA LEU A 863 -18.51 -37.58 13.39
C LEU A 863 -19.75 -37.51 14.30
N HIS A 864 -19.87 -36.48 15.14
CA HIS A 864 -20.98 -36.35 16.08
C HIS A 864 -22.21 -35.72 15.39
N TYR A 865 -22.83 -36.47 14.47
CA TYR A 865 -23.85 -35.95 13.55
C TYR A 865 -25.08 -35.33 14.24
N ARG A 866 -25.47 -35.81 15.42
CA ARG A 866 -26.64 -35.30 16.16
C ARG A 866 -26.42 -33.93 16.80
N ILE A 867 -25.28 -33.74 17.48
CA ILE A 867 -25.04 -32.53 18.29
C ILE A 867 -24.53 -31.35 17.46
N ILE A 868 -23.85 -31.60 16.34
CA ILE A 868 -23.26 -30.54 15.51
C ILE A 868 -24.31 -29.55 14.96
N PRO A 869 -25.43 -29.98 14.38
CA PRO A 869 -26.51 -29.09 13.96
C PRO A 869 -27.02 -28.19 15.09
N GLU A 870 -27.29 -28.78 16.27
CA GLU A 870 -27.74 -28.04 17.45
C GLU A 870 -26.71 -26.98 17.91
N LEU A 871 -25.42 -27.31 17.85
CA LEU A 871 -24.35 -26.37 18.21
C LEU A 871 -24.15 -25.27 17.18
N ILE A 872 -24.37 -25.55 15.89
CA ILE A 872 -24.38 -24.53 14.86
C ILE A 872 -25.50 -23.52 15.13
N TYR A 873 -26.69 -24.02 15.46
CA TYR A 873 -27.82 -23.19 15.87
C TYR A 873 -27.49 -22.36 17.13
N ALA A 874 -27.02 -23.02 18.20
CA ALA A 874 -26.72 -22.37 19.47
C ALA A 874 -25.59 -21.33 19.37
N SER A 875 -24.58 -21.61 18.54
CA SER A 875 -23.42 -20.73 18.37
C SER A 875 -23.66 -19.57 17.40
N ASN A 876 -24.77 -19.59 16.64
CA ASN A 876 -25.06 -18.68 15.51
C ASN A 876 -23.91 -18.63 14.50
N ALA A 877 -23.37 -19.80 14.15
CA ALA A 877 -22.34 -19.88 13.13
C ALA A 877 -22.91 -19.53 11.75
N THR A 878 -22.18 -18.69 11.01
CA THR A 878 -22.58 -18.26 9.66
C THR A 878 -21.82 -18.99 8.56
N ILE A 879 -20.72 -19.68 8.91
CA ILE A 879 -19.86 -20.37 7.95
C ILE A 879 -19.56 -21.77 8.48
N ILE A 880 -19.72 -22.78 7.61
CA ILE A 880 -19.26 -24.15 7.85
C ILE A 880 -18.44 -24.64 6.66
N PHE A 881 -17.41 -25.44 6.97
CA PHE A 881 -16.64 -26.21 6.01
C PHE A 881 -16.89 -27.70 6.27
N GLY A 882 -17.14 -28.47 5.22
CA GLY A 882 -17.42 -29.91 5.33
C GLY A 882 -17.04 -30.70 4.09
N THR A 883 -17.26 -32.00 4.14
CA THR A 883 -17.25 -32.90 2.98
C THR A 883 -18.69 -33.35 2.70
N ASP A 884 -18.96 -33.96 1.55
CA ASP A 884 -20.30 -34.50 1.24
C ASP A 884 -20.80 -35.45 2.34
N THR A 885 -19.92 -36.36 2.77
CA THR A 885 -20.18 -37.35 3.82
C THR A 885 -20.64 -36.70 5.12
N PHE A 886 -19.91 -35.70 5.60
CA PHE A 886 -20.26 -35.01 6.84
C PHE A 886 -21.55 -34.22 6.71
N LEU A 887 -21.69 -33.46 5.63
CA LEU A 887 -22.89 -32.67 5.37
C LEU A 887 -24.12 -33.57 5.27
N ASN A 888 -24.03 -34.69 4.54
CA ASN A 888 -25.12 -35.67 4.45
C ASN A 888 -25.46 -36.24 5.84
N GLY A 889 -24.45 -36.62 6.64
CA GLY A 889 -24.62 -37.10 8.00
C GLY A 889 -25.38 -36.11 8.89
N TYR A 890 -25.01 -34.82 8.86
CA TYR A 890 -25.71 -33.76 9.59
C TYR A 890 -27.13 -33.56 9.09
N ALA A 891 -27.35 -33.57 7.77
CA ALA A 891 -28.65 -33.30 7.19
C ALA A 891 -29.71 -34.34 7.58
N ARG A 892 -29.30 -35.60 7.82
CA ARG A 892 -30.19 -36.68 8.28
C ARG A 892 -30.74 -36.41 9.68
N THR A 893 -29.94 -35.87 10.60
CA THR A 893 -30.31 -35.66 12.01
C THR A 893 -30.77 -34.25 12.33
N ALA A 894 -30.36 -33.25 11.54
CA ALA A 894 -30.65 -31.85 11.79
C ALA A 894 -32.15 -31.54 11.68
N HIS A 895 -32.63 -30.68 12.57
CA HIS A 895 -33.90 -30.00 12.43
C HIS A 895 -33.82 -28.99 11.27
N PRO A 896 -34.89 -28.77 10.46
CA PRO A 896 -34.90 -27.80 9.35
C PRO A 896 -34.43 -26.39 9.70
N TYR A 897 -34.50 -26.02 10.98
CA TYR A 897 -34.12 -24.68 11.45
C TYR A 897 -32.66 -24.57 11.95
N ASP A 898 -31.93 -25.68 12.09
CA ASP A 898 -30.59 -25.67 12.72
C ASP A 898 -29.56 -24.83 11.94
N PHE A 899 -29.66 -24.83 10.62
CA PHE A 899 -28.75 -24.12 9.73
C PHE A 899 -29.21 -22.70 9.35
N ARG A 900 -30.24 -22.14 10.01
CA ARG A 900 -30.85 -20.84 9.64
C ARG A 900 -29.90 -19.64 9.58
N SER A 901 -28.76 -19.72 10.27
CA SER A 901 -27.76 -18.64 10.30
C SER A 901 -26.62 -18.82 9.29
N ILE A 902 -26.51 -20.00 8.67
CA ILE A 902 -25.46 -20.33 7.72
C ILE A 902 -25.64 -19.52 6.43
N ARG A 903 -24.67 -18.64 6.16
CA ARG A 903 -24.55 -17.88 4.92
C ARG A 903 -23.69 -18.63 3.90
N TYR A 904 -22.66 -19.34 4.38
CA TYR A 904 -21.75 -20.11 3.54
C TYR A 904 -21.57 -21.55 4.04
N CYS A 905 -21.96 -22.50 3.19
CA CYS A 905 -21.67 -23.92 3.35
C CYS A 905 -20.66 -24.33 2.28
N PHE A 906 -19.39 -24.40 2.64
CA PHE A 906 -18.33 -24.83 1.73
C PHE A 906 -18.12 -26.32 1.84
N ALA A 907 -18.13 -26.99 0.69
CA ALA A 907 -17.81 -28.41 0.60
C ALA A 907 -16.55 -28.62 -0.23
N GLY A 908 -15.74 -29.59 0.16
CA GLY A 908 -14.55 -29.96 -0.61
C GLY A 908 -13.97 -31.27 -0.13
N ALA A 909 -12.77 -31.56 -0.62
CA ALA A 909 -12.02 -32.79 -0.37
C ALA A 909 -12.62 -34.08 -1.00
N GLU A 910 -13.91 -34.10 -1.33
CA GLU A 910 -14.59 -35.11 -2.15
C GLU A 910 -15.70 -34.47 -2.99
N PRO A 911 -16.13 -35.10 -4.11
CA PRO A 911 -17.23 -34.61 -4.91
C PRO A 911 -18.54 -34.54 -4.14
N VAL A 912 -19.32 -33.48 -4.33
CA VAL A 912 -20.62 -33.32 -3.66
C VAL A 912 -21.73 -33.96 -4.49
N ARG A 913 -22.45 -34.92 -3.89
CA ARG A 913 -23.55 -35.63 -4.57
C ARG A 913 -24.71 -34.68 -4.85
N ALA A 914 -25.38 -34.87 -5.99
CA ALA A 914 -26.56 -34.09 -6.36
C ALA A 914 -27.68 -34.18 -5.30
N ALA A 915 -27.88 -35.37 -4.73
CA ALA A 915 -28.84 -35.60 -3.65
C ALA A 915 -28.52 -34.76 -2.40
N THR A 916 -27.25 -34.64 -2.00
CA THR A 916 -26.85 -33.80 -0.85
C THR A 916 -27.12 -32.32 -1.14
N ARG A 917 -26.86 -31.85 -2.37
CA ARG A 917 -27.15 -30.47 -2.79
C ARG A 917 -28.65 -30.17 -2.74
N ALA A 918 -29.48 -31.08 -3.28
CA ALA A 918 -30.93 -30.95 -3.26
C ALA A 918 -31.45 -30.93 -1.82
N LEU A 919 -31.02 -31.88 -0.99
CA LEU A 919 -31.42 -31.97 0.42
C LEU A 919 -31.11 -30.69 1.20
N TYR A 920 -29.91 -30.12 1.04
CA TYR A 920 -29.54 -28.89 1.74
C TYR A 920 -30.35 -27.67 1.27
N MET A 921 -30.63 -27.59 -0.03
CA MET A 921 -31.42 -26.51 -0.59
C MET A 921 -32.88 -26.61 -0.14
N GLU A 922 -33.49 -27.79 -0.23
CA GLU A 922 -34.91 -28.01 0.07
C GLU A 922 -35.19 -27.96 1.57
N LYS A 923 -34.39 -28.64 2.39
CA LYS A 923 -34.64 -28.76 3.84
C LYS A 923 -34.21 -27.50 4.61
N PHE A 924 -33.14 -26.84 4.18
CA PHE A 924 -32.52 -25.75 4.96
C PHE A 924 -32.44 -24.41 4.22
N GLY A 925 -32.71 -24.37 2.90
CA GLY A 925 -32.49 -23.16 2.08
C GLY A 925 -31.01 -22.81 1.90
N VAL A 926 -30.10 -23.75 2.16
CA VAL A 926 -28.65 -23.50 2.16
C VAL A 926 -28.02 -24.04 0.89
N ARG A 927 -27.27 -23.18 0.18
CA ARG A 927 -26.52 -23.56 -1.01
C ARG A 927 -25.14 -24.10 -0.63
N ILE A 928 -24.82 -25.31 -1.11
CA ILE A 928 -23.47 -25.86 -1.00
C ILE A 928 -22.57 -25.30 -2.10
N LEU A 929 -21.47 -24.68 -1.69
CA LEU A 929 -20.42 -24.13 -2.55
C LEU A 929 -19.25 -25.11 -2.57
N GLU A 930 -19.19 -25.90 -3.64
CA GLU A 930 -18.12 -26.90 -3.82
C GLU A 930 -16.82 -26.22 -4.26
N GLY A 931 -15.70 -26.63 -3.67
CA GLY A 931 -14.37 -26.19 -4.02
C GLY A 931 -13.37 -27.35 -4.06
N TYR A 932 -12.30 -27.14 -4.80
CA TYR A 932 -11.22 -28.10 -4.97
C TYR A 932 -9.92 -27.54 -4.40
N GLY A 933 -9.15 -28.42 -3.76
CA GLY A 933 -7.89 -28.06 -3.16
C GLY A 933 -7.07 -29.27 -2.75
N VAL A 934 -5.76 -29.07 -2.71
CA VAL A 934 -4.78 -30.03 -2.16
C VAL A 934 -3.91 -29.33 -1.13
N THR A 935 -3.34 -30.09 -0.20
CA THR A 935 -2.51 -29.52 0.89
C THR A 935 -1.34 -28.72 0.35
N GLU A 936 -0.79 -29.16 -0.77
CA GLU A 936 0.31 -28.58 -1.54
C GLU A 936 0.00 -27.19 -2.13
N ALA A 937 -1.28 -26.76 -2.12
CA ALA A 937 -1.74 -25.46 -2.61
C ALA A 937 -2.39 -24.59 -1.51
N ALA A 938 -2.24 -24.99 -0.24
CA ALA A 938 -2.59 -24.26 0.97
C ALA A 938 -4.06 -23.85 1.27
N PRO A 939 -5.15 -24.59 0.99
CA PRO A 939 -5.34 -25.66 0.00
C PRO A 939 -6.12 -25.22 -1.26
N VAL A 940 -6.79 -24.08 -1.28
CA VAL A 940 -7.85 -23.79 -2.25
C VAL A 940 -7.29 -23.51 -3.65
N ILE A 941 -7.64 -24.34 -4.63
CA ILE A 941 -7.25 -24.17 -6.04
C ILE A 941 -8.40 -23.56 -6.84
N ALA A 942 -9.61 -24.09 -6.66
CA ALA A 942 -10.81 -23.62 -7.34
C ALA A 942 -12.00 -23.60 -6.37
N LEU A 943 -12.96 -22.69 -6.61
CA LEU A 943 -14.11 -22.52 -5.71
C LEU A 943 -15.34 -22.02 -6.46
N ASN A 944 -16.49 -22.66 -6.22
CA ASN A 944 -17.78 -22.06 -6.54
C ASN A 944 -18.09 -20.94 -5.54
N THR A 945 -18.54 -19.80 -6.05
CA THR A 945 -18.90 -18.65 -5.24
C THR A 945 -20.40 -18.36 -5.40
N PRO A 946 -21.02 -17.55 -4.53
CA PRO A 946 -22.41 -17.14 -4.72
C PRO A 946 -22.69 -16.53 -6.10
N MET A 947 -21.68 -15.89 -6.69
CA MET A 947 -21.75 -15.23 -8.01
C MET A 947 -21.45 -16.19 -9.17
N PHE A 948 -20.48 -17.09 -8.98
CA PHE A 948 -20.05 -18.05 -10.00
C PHE A 948 -20.17 -19.47 -9.43
N ASN A 949 -21.36 -20.06 -9.59
CA ASN A 949 -21.65 -21.41 -9.12
C ASN A 949 -22.20 -22.25 -10.26
N LYS A 950 -21.57 -23.41 -10.50
CA LYS A 950 -22.03 -24.41 -11.48
C LYS A 950 -22.02 -25.78 -10.82
N ALA A 951 -23.20 -26.40 -10.72
CA ALA A 951 -23.36 -27.74 -10.16
C ALA A 951 -22.54 -28.76 -10.97
N GLY A 952 -21.94 -29.74 -10.29
CA GLY A 952 -21.04 -30.72 -10.90
C GLY A 952 -19.64 -30.18 -11.23
N SER A 953 -19.37 -28.88 -11.01
CA SER A 953 -18.02 -28.31 -11.10
C SER A 953 -17.50 -27.96 -9.70
N VAL A 954 -16.18 -27.85 -9.57
CA VAL A 954 -15.50 -27.37 -8.36
C VAL A 954 -15.23 -25.86 -8.41
N GLY A 955 -15.84 -25.17 -9.37
CA GLY A 955 -15.72 -23.72 -9.54
C GLY A 955 -14.55 -23.31 -10.43
N LYS A 956 -14.14 -22.04 -10.28
CA LYS A 956 -13.07 -21.43 -11.11
C LYS A 956 -11.76 -21.33 -10.35
N ILE A 957 -10.63 -21.42 -11.06
CA ILE A 957 -9.28 -21.33 -10.46
C ILE A 957 -9.09 -20.00 -9.72
N MET A 958 -8.38 -20.00 -8.58
CA MET A 958 -8.12 -18.80 -7.76
C MET A 958 -7.25 -17.76 -8.48
N PRO A 959 -7.40 -16.45 -8.16
CA PRO A 959 -6.63 -15.42 -8.83
C PRO A 959 -5.13 -15.53 -8.53
N GLY A 960 -4.29 -15.23 -9.52
CA GLY A 960 -2.83 -15.31 -9.38
C GLY A 960 -2.26 -16.73 -9.42
N MET A 961 -3.10 -17.73 -9.73
CA MET A 961 -2.65 -19.08 -10.09
C MET A 961 -2.59 -19.23 -11.61
N GLU A 962 -1.59 -19.99 -12.05
CA GLU A 962 -1.46 -20.52 -13.40
C GLU A 962 -1.77 -22.01 -13.37
N TYR A 963 -2.32 -22.52 -14.48
CA TYR A 963 -2.54 -23.96 -14.66
C TYR A 963 -2.14 -24.40 -16.06
N ARG A 964 -1.78 -25.68 -16.17
CA ARG A 964 -1.52 -26.38 -17.42
C ARG A 964 -2.19 -27.75 -17.35
N LEU A 965 -2.71 -28.22 -18.48
CA LEU A 965 -3.27 -29.56 -18.61
C LEU A 965 -2.37 -30.37 -19.54
N ASP A 966 -1.78 -31.44 -19.02
CA ASP A 966 -0.99 -32.36 -19.82
C ASP A 966 -1.88 -33.52 -20.30
N ALA A 967 -1.75 -33.89 -21.57
CA ALA A 967 -2.54 -34.98 -22.15
C ALA A 967 -2.25 -36.31 -21.44
N VAL A 968 -3.30 -37.10 -21.19
CA VAL A 968 -3.18 -38.42 -20.56
C VAL A 968 -3.59 -39.49 -21.57
N PRO A 969 -2.72 -40.46 -21.91
CA PRO A 969 -3.07 -41.54 -22.84
C PRO A 969 -4.34 -42.28 -22.42
N GLY A 970 -5.28 -42.46 -23.34
CA GLY A 970 -6.58 -43.10 -23.09
C GLY A 970 -7.68 -42.20 -22.52
N VAL A 971 -7.39 -40.91 -22.25
CA VAL A 971 -8.40 -39.93 -21.86
C VAL A 971 -8.65 -38.97 -23.02
N MET A 972 -9.80 -39.11 -23.68
CA MET A 972 -10.17 -38.29 -24.85
C MET A 972 -10.55 -36.85 -24.47
N GLU A 973 -11.16 -36.64 -23.31
CA GLU A 973 -11.57 -35.32 -22.80
C GLU A 973 -10.93 -35.00 -21.46
N GLY A 974 -10.08 -33.96 -21.44
CA GLY A 974 -9.41 -33.47 -20.23
C GLY A 974 -7.93 -33.81 -20.17
N GLY A 975 -7.26 -33.32 -19.12
CA GLY A 975 -5.83 -33.52 -18.93
C GLY A 975 -5.43 -33.50 -17.46
N ARG A 976 -4.21 -33.96 -17.19
CA ARG A 976 -3.61 -33.97 -15.86
C ARG A 976 -3.29 -32.54 -15.45
N LEU A 977 -3.79 -32.13 -14.30
CA LEU A 977 -3.69 -30.75 -13.84
C LEU A 977 -2.34 -30.47 -13.16
N PHE A 978 -1.62 -29.51 -13.72
CA PHE A 978 -0.45 -28.88 -13.10
C PHE A 978 -0.80 -27.46 -12.70
N ILE A 979 -0.34 -27.03 -11.52
CA ILE A 979 -0.60 -25.69 -10.99
C ILE A 979 0.70 -24.99 -10.57
N ARG A 980 0.71 -23.67 -10.70
CA ARG A 980 1.78 -22.80 -10.21
C ARG A 980 1.20 -21.53 -9.61
N GLY A 981 1.76 -21.05 -8.52
CA GLY A 981 1.31 -19.82 -7.88
C GLY A 981 1.93 -19.61 -6.51
N ALA A 982 1.73 -18.42 -5.94
CA ALA A 982 2.30 -18.05 -4.64
C ALA A 982 1.78 -18.90 -3.46
N ASN A 983 0.67 -19.63 -3.64
CA ASN A 983 0.09 -20.56 -2.67
C ASN A 983 0.64 -22.00 -2.75
N VAL A 984 1.42 -22.34 -3.78
CA VAL A 984 2.04 -23.66 -3.92
C VAL A 984 3.17 -23.82 -2.91
N MET A 985 3.24 -24.98 -2.26
CA MET A 985 4.19 -25.33 -1.20
C MET A 985 5.66 -25.04 -1.55
N ALA A 986 6.51 -24.93 -0.54
CA ALA A 986 7.95 -24.87 -0.73
C ALA A 986 8.54 -26.19 -1.23
N GLY A 987 7.96 -27.32 -0.81
CA GLY A 987 8.41 -28.65 -1.19
C GLY A 987 7.94 -29.74 -0.23
N TYR A 988 8.35 -30.98 -0.53
CA TYR A 988 8.11 -32.15 0.31
C TYR A 988 9.28 -32.44 1.25
N LEU A 989 8.97 -33.02 2.41
CA LEU A 989 9.90 -33.70 3.31
C LEU A 989 9.60 -35.20 3.23
N ARG A 990 10.65 -35.99 3.08
CA ARG A 990 10.52 -37.44 2.94
C ARG A 990 11.44 -38.19 3.89
N VAL A 991 11.12 -39.45 4.15
CA VAL A 991 11.88 -40.29 5.07
C VAL A 991 13.24 -40.67 4.49
N GLU A 992 13.37 -40.73 3.17
CA GLU A 992 14.61 -41.08 2.46
C GLU A 992 15.66 -39.96 2.56
N ALA A 993 15.22 -38.70 2.72
CA ALA A 993 16.08 -37.53 2.94
C ALA A 993 15.49 -36.62 4.06
N PRO A 994 15.59 -37.05 5.33
CA PRO A 994 15.05 -36.30 6.48
C PRO A 994 15.55 -34.86 6.53
N GLY A 995 14.66 -33.92 6.84
CA GLY A 995 14.99 -32.50 7.02
C GLY A 995 15.31 -31.72 5.73
N VAL A 996 15.44 -32.39 4.58
CA VAL A 996 15.73 -31.76 3.28
C VAL A 996 14.43 -31.51 2.52
N ILE A 997 14.14 -30.24 2.24
CA ILE A 997 12.97 -29.84 1.46
C ILE A 997 13.24 -30.12 -0.02
N GLU A 998 12.45 -31.03 -0.62
CA GLU A 998 12.43 -31.33 -2.05
C GLU A 998 11.48 -30.34 -2.76
N PRO A 999 12.00 -29.31 -3.46
CA PRO A 999 11.16 -28.30 -4.10
C PRO A 999 10.41 -28.85 -5.32
N THR A 1000 9.35 -28.15 -5.74
CA THR A 1000 8.63 -28.49 -6.97
C THR A 1000 9.47 -28.16 -8.22
N PRO A 1001 9.56 -29.07 -9.21
CA PRO A 1001 10.26 -28.80 -10.47
C PRO A 1001 9.67 -27.58 -11.20
N ASP A 1002 10.50 -26.59 -11.54
CA ASP A 1002 10.11 -25.34 -12.21
C ASP A 1002 8.95 -24.56 -11.54
N GLY A 1003 8.69 -24.83 -10.25
CA GLY A 1003 7.58 -24.27 -9.49
C GLY A 1003 6.20 -24.87 -9.83
N TRP A 1004 6.13 -25.89 -10.69
CA TRP A 1004 4.88 -26.57 -11.05
C TRP A 1004 4.61 -27.74 -10.10
N HIS A 1005 3.42 -27.77 -9.53
CA HIS A 1005 2.93 -28.90 -8.75
C HIS A 1005 1.95 -29.73 -9.57
N ASP A 1006 2.26 -31.02 -9.70
CA ASP A 1006 1.37 -32.03 -10.25
C ASP A 1006 0.34 -32.46 -9.22
N THR A 1007 -0.94 -32.17 -9.45
CA THR A 1007 -1.99 -32.53 -8.48
C THR A 1007 -2.35 -34.02 -8.54
N GLY A 1008 -1.97 -34.72 -9.60
CA GLY A 1008 -2.36 -36.10 -9.88
C GLY A 1008 -3.83 -36.28 -10.27
N ASP A 1009 -4.60 -35.19 -10.39
CA ASP A 1009 -6.01 -35.19 -10.75
C ASP A 1009 -6.18 -34.85 -12.25
N ILE A 1010 -7.13 -35.53 -12.90
CA ILE A 1010 -7.51 -35.29 -14.31
C ILE A 1010 -8.75 -34.41 -14.31
N VAL A 1011 -8.69 -33.31 -15.06
CA VAL A 1011 -9.75 -32.31 -15.10
C VAL A 1011 -10.08 -31.86 -16.52
N THR A 1012 -11.30 -31.36 -16.69
CA THR A 1012 -11.70 -30.56 -17.86
C THR A 1012 -11.99 -29.14 -17.41
N VAL A 1013 -11.64 -28.16 -18.24
CA VAL A 1013 -11.96 -26.74 -18.02
C VAL A 1013 -12.84 -26.27 -19.17
N ASP A 1014 -14.02 -25.75 -18.87
CA ASP A 1014 -14.95 -25.27 -19.90
C ASP A 1014 -14.64 -23.83 -20.36
N GLU A 1015 -15.38 -23.35 -21.38
CA GLU A 1015 -15.23 -22.00 -21.96
C GLU A 1015 -15.41 -20.87 -20.93
N ASP A 1016 -16.20 -21.12 -19.87
CA ASP A 1016 -16.43 -20.17 -18.79
C ASP A 1016 -15.35 -20.28 -17.68
N GLY A 1017 -14.41 -21.22 -17.79
CA GLY A 1017 -13.32 -21.45 -16.84
C GLY A 1017 -13.73 -22.25 -15.59
N PHE A 1018 -14.84 -22.97 -15.62
CA PHE A 1018 -15.22 -23.91 -14.56
C PHE A 1018 -14.48 -25.23 -14.72
N ILE A 1019 -14.01 -25.77 -13.59
CA ILE A 1019 -13.24 -27.01 -13.54
C ILE A 1019 -14.15 -28.15 -13.12
N VAL A 1020 -14.10 -29.26 -13.84
CA VAL A 1020 -14.76 -30.53 -13.47
C VAL A 1020 -13.68 -31.59 -13.28
N ILE A 1021 -13.70 -32.26 -12.13
CA ILE A 1021 -12.77 -33.36 -11.83
C ILE A 1021 -13.32 -34.63 -12.47
N ARG A 1022 -12.51 -35.29 -13.31
CA ARG A 1022 -12.87 -36.55 -13.99
C ARG A 1022 -12.36 -37.78 -13.26
N GLY A 1023 -11.31 -37.64 -12.46
CA GLY A 1023 -10.75 -38.71 -11.64
C GLY A 1023 -9.31 -38.42 -11.23
N ARG A 1024 -8.70 -39.38 -10.53
CA ARG A 1024 -7.26 -39.38 -10.23
C ARG A 1024 -6.54 -40.27 -11.21
N ALA A 1025 -5.39 -39.83 -11.73
CA ALA A 1025 -4.60 -40.63 -12.67
C ALA A 1025 -4.26 -42.04 -12.14
N LYS A 1026 -4.04 -42.18 -10.82
CA LYS A 1026 -3.77 -43.47 -10.16
C LYS A 1026 -5.02 -44.31 -9.83
N ARG A 1027 -6.22 -43.74 -9.98
CA ARG A 1027 -7.52 -44.43 -9.79
C ARG A 1027 -8.18 -44.74 -11.14
N PHE A 1028 -7.36 -45.04 -12.13
CA PHE A 1028 -7.78 -45.69 -13.36
C PHE A 1028 -7.24 -47.12 -13.34
N ALA A 1029 -8.11 -48.07 -13.63
CA ALA A 1029 -7.69 -49.43 -13.92
C ALA A 1029 -7.36 -49.54 -15.40
N LYS A 1030 -6.25 -50.21 -15.73
CA LYS A 1030 -5.87 -50.47 -17.13
C LYS A 1030 -6.31 -51.87 -17.52
N ILE A 1031 -7.51 -51.96 -18.10
CA ILE A 1031 -8.17 -53.24 -18.42
C ILE A 1031 -8.13 -53.44 -19.91
N GLY A 1032 -7.33 -54.39 -20.39
CA GLY A 1032 -7.21 -54.68 -21.82
C GLY A 1032 -6.65 -53.52 -22.65
N GLY A 1033 -5.81 -52.66 -22.05
CA GLY A 1033 -5.19 -51.50 -22.72
C GLY A 1033 -5.95 -50.19 -22.58
N GLU A 1034 -7.23 -50.25 -22.21
CA GLU A 1034 -8.13 -49.11 -22.02
C GLU A 1034 -8.17 -48.67 -20.54
N MET A 1035 -8.28 -47.36 -20.30
CA MET A 1035 -8.23 -46.76 -18.95
C MET A 1035 -9.65 -46.55 -18.39
N VAL A 1036 -10.02 -47.34 -17.39
CA VAL A 1036 -11.33 -47.26 -16.72
C VAL A 1036 -11.24 -46.48 -15.42
N SER A 1037 -11.99 -45.38 -15.30
CA SER A 1037 -12.07 -44.62 -14.05
C SER A 1037 -12.81 -45.42 -12.98
N LEU A 1038 -12.11 -45.77 -11.89
CA LEU A 1038 -12.73 -46.44 -10.73
C LEU A 1038 -13.84 -45.57 -10.12
N GLY A 1039 -13.64 -44.24 -10.11
CA GLY A 1039 -14.61 -43.28 -9.57
C GLY A 1039 -15.89 -43.18 -10.41
N ALA A 1040 -15.80 -43.38 -11.74
CA ALA A 1040 -16.99 -43.42 -12.59
C ALA A 1040 -17.85 -44.66 -12.28
N VAL A 1041 -17.21 -45.80 -12.02
CA VAL A 1041 -17.91 -47.03 -11.59
C VAL A 1041 -18.54 -46.84 -10.20
N GLU A 1042 -17.85 -46.17 -9.28
CA GLU A 1042 -18.40 -45.80 -7.97
C GLU A 1042 -19.61 -44.86 -8.08
N SER A 1043 -19.61 -43.94 -9.04
CA SER A 1043 -20.73 -43.02 -9.27
C SER A 1043 -21.96 -43.75 -9.81
N LEU A 1044 -21.78 -44.66 -10.77
CA LEU A 1044 -22.87 -45.55 -11.23
C LEU A 1044 -23.42 -46.41 -10.08
N ALA A 1045 -22.55 -46.90 -9.19
CA ALA A 1045 -22.99 -47.67 -8.03
C ALA A 1045 -23.79 -46.81 -7.04
N GLY A 1046 -23.39 -45.55 -6.85
CA GLY A 1046 -24.12 -44.60 -6.03
C GLY A 1046 -25.49 -44.20 -6.59
N GLU A 1047 -25.68 -44.29 -7.91
CA GLU A 1047 -26.99 -44.11 -8.55
C GLU A 1047 -27.88 -45.35 -8.38
N LEU A 1048 -27.31 -46.55 -8.54
CA LEU A 1048 -28.03 -47.81 -8.34
C LEU A 1048 -28.39 -48.09 -6.88
N TRP A 1049 -27.50 -47.77 -5.95
CA TRP A 1049 -27.68 -47.94 -4.51
C TRP A 1049 -27.54 -46.60 -3.77
N PRO A 1050 -28.55 -45.70 -3.87
CA PRO A 1050 -28.48 -44.39 -3.25
C PRO A 1050 -28.28 -44.45 -1.73
N GLY A 1051 -27.37 -43.61 -1.23
CA GLY A 1051 -27.13 -43.43 0.20
C GLY A 1051 -26.20 -44.46 0.85
N GLN A 1052 -25.71 -45.42 0.06
CA GLN A 1052 -24.75 -46.46 0.44
C GLN A 1052 -23.31 -46.04 0.09
N LEU A 1053 -22.32 -46.48 0.85
CA LEU A 1053 -20.91 -46.37 0.53
C LEU A 1053 -20.51 -47.53 -0.40
N THR A 1054 -19.79 -47.17 -1.46
CA THR A 1054 -19.22 -48.12 -2.41
C THR A 1054 -17.78 -47.70 -2.70
N VAL A 1055 -16.89 -48.69 -2.76
CA VAL A 1055 -15.50 -48.52 -3.18
C VAL A 1055 -15.17 -49.54 -4.25
N VAL A 1056 -14.48 -49.10 -5.31
CA VAL A 1056 -13.96 -49.97 -6.37
C VAL A 1056 -12.44 -49.91 -6.35
N VAL A 1057 -11.83 -51.09 -6.34
CA VAL A 1057 -10.37 -51.27 -6.42
C VAL A 1057 -10.01 -52.03 -7.69
N SER A 1058 -8.79 -51.78 -8.18
CA SER A 1058 -8.19 -52.58 -9.25
C SER A 1058 -7.30 -53.66 -8.63
N LEU A 1059 -7.48 -54.91 -9.08
CA LEU A 1059 -6.62 -56.04 -8.73
C LEU A 1059 -5.99 -56.62 -10.01
N PRO A 1060 -4.79 -57.22 -9.94
CA PRO A 1060 -4.18 -57.90 -11.08
C PRO A 1060 -5.08 -59.00 -11.66
N ASP A 1061 -5.09 -59.13 -12.99
CA ASP A 1061 -5.81 -60.18 -13.73
C ASP A 1061 -4.90 -60.76 -14.83
N ALA A 1062 -4.76 -62.08 -14.88
CA ALA A 1062 -3.84 -62.76 -15.77
C ALA A 1062 -4.15 -62.58 -17.27
N LYS A 1063 -5.41 -62.28 -17.64
CA LYS A 1063 -5.84 -62.13 -19.04
C LYS A 1063 -5.99 -60.67 -19.46
N LYS A 1064 -6.48 -59.82 -18.56
CA LYS A 1064 -6.83 -58.42 -18.87
C LYS A 1064 -5.82 -57.40 -18.34
N GLY A 1065 -4.76 -57.87 -17.66
CA GLY A 1065 -3.82 -57.05 -16.91
C GLY A 1065 -4.39 -56.69 -15.54
N GLU A 1066 -5.56 -56.06 -15.53
CA GLU A 1066 -6.29 -55.69 -14.32
C GLU A 1066 -7.77 -56.06 -14.39
N ARG A 1067 -8.40 -56.26 -13.24
CA ARG A 1067 -9.85 -56.43 -13.06
C ARG A 1067 -10.38 -55.57 -11.92
N LEU A 1068 -11.64 -55.15 -12.05
CA LEU A 1068 -12.34 -54.36 -11.04
C LEU A 1068 -13.01 -55.25 -10.00
N VAL A 1069 -12.83 -54.93 -8.71
CA VAL A 1069 -13.59 -55.53 -7.61
C VAL A 1069 -14.24 -54.42 -6.79
N MET A 1070 -15.53 -54.58 -6.51
CA MET A 1070 -16.35 -53.61 -5.78
C MET A 1070 -16.69 -54.12 -4.38
N LEU A 1071 -16.57 -53.26 -3.37
CA LEU A 1071 -17.08 -53.46 -2.03
C LEU A 1071 -18.14 -52.40 -1.73
N THR A 1072 -19.30 -52.80 -1.24
CA THR A 1072 -20.37 -51.87 -0.88
C THR A 1072 -21.08 -52.27 0.41
N ASP A 1073 -21.56 -51.29 1.18
CA ASP A 1073 -22.42 -51.52 2.35
C ASP A 1073 -23.90 -51.72 1.98
N ALA A 1074 -24.24 -51.65 0.68
CA ALA A 1074 -25.59 -51.87 0.17
C ALA A 1074 -26.06 -53.33 0.41
N PRO A 1075 -27.11 -53.55 1.22
CA PRO A 1075 -27.62 -54.90 1.49
C PRO A 1075 -28.15 -55.56 0.22
N GLY A 1076 -27.71 -56.78 -0.08
CA GLY A 1076 -28.18 -57.55 -1.23
C GLY A 1076 -27.68 -57.04 -2.59
N ALA A 1077 -26.65 -56.19 -2.62
CA ALA A 1077 -26.00 -55.78 -3.87
C ALA A 1077 -25.41 -56.99 -4.61
N THR A 1078 -25.71 -57.11 -5.90
CA THR A 1078 -25.19 -58.18 -6.76
C THR A 1078 -24.58 -57.61 -8.02
N ARG A 1079 -23.59 -58.33 -8.57
CA ARG A 1079 -23.01 -58.02 -9.88
C ARG A 1079 -24.04 -57.98 -11.00
N ALA A 1080 -25.02 -58.89 -10.98
CA ALA A 1080 -26.07 -58.94 -12.00
C ALA A 1080 -26.96 -57.68 -11.99
N ALA A 1081 -27.29 -57.15 -10.81
CA ALA A 1081 -28.00 -55.89 -10.67
C ALA A 1081 -27.18 -54.71 -11.21
N PHE A 1082 -25.88 -54.65 -10.85
CA PHE A 1082 -24.99 -53.62 -11.35
C PHE A 1082 -24.81 -53.66 -12.87
N LEU A 1083 -24.57 -54.83 -13.44
CA LEU A 1083 -24.40 -55.03 -14.88
C LEU A 1083 -25.63 -54.55 -15.67
N ARG A 1084 -26.84 -54.88 -15.20
CA ARG A 1084 -28.08 -54.45 -15.85
C ARG A 1084 -28.20 -52.92 -15.87
N PHE A 1085 -28.00 -52.30 -14.71
CA PHE A 1085 -28.07 -50.84 -14.57
C PHE A 1085 -26.99 -50.12 -15.38
N ALA A 1086 -25.74 -50.60 -15.33
CA ALA A 1086 -24.63 -50.01 -16.07
C ALA A 1086 -24.89 -50.03 -17.59
N LYS A 1087 -25.48 -51.12 -18.12
CA LYS A 1087 -25.88 -51.20 -19.54
C LYS A 1087 -27.02 -50.24 -19.89
N GLU A 1088 -28.01 -50.09 -19.01
CA GLU A 1088 -29.09 -49.12 -19.18
C GLU A 1088 -28.58 -47.68 -19.24
N GLN A 1089 -27.51 -47.37 -18.50
CA GLN A 1089 -26.83 -46.06 -18.50
C GLN A 1089 -25.79 -45.90 -19.63
N GLY A 1090 -25.67 -46.88 -20.53
CA GLY A 1090 -24.72 -46.83 -21.66
C GLY A 1090 -23.25 -46.96 -21.25
N ALA A 1091 -22.96 -47.51 -20.07
CA ALA A 1091 -21.58 -47.74 -19.62
C ALA A 1091 -20.93 -48.89 -20.41
N MET A 1092 -19.61 -48.80 -20.62
CA MET A 1092 -18.85 -49.84 -21.33
C MET A 1092 -18.84 -51.14 -20.52
N ASP A 1093 -18.86 -52.31 -21.18
CA ASP A 1093 -18.83 -53.61 -20.49
C ASP A 1093 -17.62 -53.78 -19.55
N MET A 1094 -16.51 -53.11 -19.86
CA MET A 1094 -15.30 -53.07 -19.04
C MET A 1094 -15.41 -52.26 -17.74
N MET A 1095 -16.44 -51.40 -17.61
CA MET A 1095 -16.76 -50.67 -16.38
C MET A 1095 -17.48 -51.53 -15.35
N VAL A 1096 -17.96 -52.71 -15.74
CA VAL A 1096 -18.68 -53.62 -14.84
C VAL A 1096 -17.65 -54.36 -13.97
N PRO A 1097 -17.74 -54.28 -12.63
CA PRO A 1097 -16.89 -55.05 -11.74
C PRO A 1097 -16.90 -56.53 -12.08
N ALA A 1098 -15.73 -57.17 -12.04
CA ALA A 1098 -15.62 -58.63 -12.13
C ALA A 1098 -16.31 -59.29 -10.93
N ASP A 1099 -16.30 -58.62 -9.78
CA ASP A 1099 -16.87 -59.08 -8.53
C ASP A 1099 -17.48 -57.92 -7.72
N VAL A 1100 -18.57 -58.17 -7.00
CA VAL A 1100 -19.30 -57.21 -6.15
C VAL A 1100 -19.56 -57.87 -4.80
N ARG A 1101 -18.93 -57.33 -3.74
CA ARG A 1101 -19.00 -57.84 -2.37
C ARG A 1101 -19.77 -56.88 -1.46
N VAL A 1102 -20.57 -57.46 -0.56
CA VAL A 1102 -21.31 -56.72 0.46
C VAL A 1102 -20.53 -56.74 1.77
N GLY A 1103 -20.25 -55.58 2.35
CA GLY A 1103 -19.51 -55.43 3.61
C GLY A 1103 -19.28 -53.99 4.03
N ALA A 1104 -18.72 -53.77 5.22
CA ALA A 1104 -18.45 -52.43 5.73
C ALA A 1104 -17.30 -51.76 4.96
N VAL A 1105 -17.56 -50.58 4.37
CA VAL A 1105 -16.54 -49.80 3.65
C VAL A 1105 -15.63 -49.06 4.65
N PRO A 1106 -14.31 -49.29 4.64
CA PRO A 1106 -13.37 -48.59 5.53
C PRO A 1106 -13.35 -47.08 5.28
N VAL A 1107 -13.33 -46.28 6.35
CA VAL A 1107 -13.26 -44.80 6.28
C VAL A 1107 -12.17 -44.25 7.20
N LEU A 1108 -11.47 -43.21 6.75
CA LEU A 1108 -10.49 -42.44 7.51
C LEU A 1108 -11.19 -41.53 8.54
N GLY A 1109 -10.46 -41.07 9.56
CA GLY A 1109 -10.97 -40.09 10.54
C GLY A 1109 -11.36 -38.73 9.96
N THR A 1110 -11.02 -38.46 8.69
CA THR A 1110 -11.51 -37.32 7.90
C THR A 1110 -12.84 -37.58 7.20
N GLY A 1111 -13.47 -38.74 7.40
CA GLY A 1111 -14.74 -39.14 6.77
C GLY A 1111 -14.63 -39.71 5.35
N LYS A 1112 -13.42 -39.77 4.79
CA LYS A 1112 -13.18 -40.28 3.42
C LYS A 1112 -13.05 -41.80 3.41
N VAL A 1113 -13.39 -42.44 2.30
CA VAL A 1113 -13.06 -43.86 2.07
C VAL A 1113 -11.56 -44.09 2.20
N ASP A 1114 -11.16 -45.09 2.98
CA ASP A 1114 -9.79 -45.55 3.09
C ASP A 1114 -9.48 -46.59 2.00
N PHE A 1115 -9.02 -46.10 0.85
CA PHE A 1115 -8.70 -46.95 -0.30
C PHE A 1115 -7.61 -47.97 -0.02
N VAL A 1116 -6.65 -47.68 0.86
CA VAL A 1116 -5.53 -48.59 1.15
C VAL A 1116 -6.04 -49.77 1.97
N SER A 1117 -6.83 -49.49 3.00
CA SER A 1117 -7.45 -50.52 3.82
C SER A 1117 -8.47 -51.34 3.01
N ALA A 1118 -9.27 -50.68 2.15
CA ALA A 1118 -10.21 -51.37 1.26
C ALA A 1118 -9.49 -52.28 0.25
N GLN A 1119 -8.37 -51.83 -0.32
CA GLN A 1119 -7.56 -52.62 -1.26
C GLN A 1119 -6.90 -53.80 -0.57
N LYS A 1120 -6.36 -53.64 0.65
CA LYS A 1120 -5.84 -54.76 1.45
C LYS A 1120 -6.92 -55.79 1.74
N LEU A 1121 -8.08 -55.35 2.22
CA LEU A 1121 -9.20 -56.24 2.57
C LEU A 1121 -9.66 -57.06 1.35
N LEU A 1122 -9.83 -56.42 0.20
CA LEU A 1122 -10.22 -57.11 -1.04
C LEU A 1122 -9.10 -57.99 -1.61
N ALA A 1123 -7.83 -57.61 -1.49
CA ALA A 1123 -6.70 -58.41 -1.96
C ALA A 1123 -6.44 -59.64 -1.09
N GLU A 1124 -6.61 -59.54 0.23
CA GLU A 1124 -6.50 -60.67 1.17
C GLU A 1124 -7.61 -61.69 0.92
N THR A 1125 -8.85 -61.21 0.77
CA THR A 1125 -9.99 -62.10 0.51
C THR A 1125 -9.90 -62.79 -0.86
N ALA A 1126 -9.40 -62.09 -1.88
CA ALA A 1126 -9.13 -62.68 -3.19
C ALA A 1126 -8.02 -63.75 -3.16
N ARG A 1127 -6.96 -63.57 -2.35
CA ARG A 1127 -5.89 -64.57 -2.20
C ARG A 1127 -6.35 -65.84 -1.49
N THR A 1128 -7.28 -65.74 -0.54
CA THR A 1128 -7.87 -66.92 0.10
C THR A 1128 -8.80 -67.71 -0.82
N GLU A 1129 -9.41 -67.06 -1.81
CA GLU A 1129 -10.27 -67.71 -2.81
C GLU A 1129 -9.50 -68.29 -4.00
N ASP A 1130 -8.40 -67.66 -4.44
CA ASP A 1130 -7.53 -68.23 -5.49
C ASP A 1130 -6.68 -69.41 -4.96
N ALA A 1131 -6.61 -69.59 -3.64
CA ALA A 1131 -5.92 -70.70 -2.96
C ALA A 1131 -6.87 -71.84 -2.52
N ALA A 1132 -8.18 -71.67 -2.71
CA ALA A 1132 -9.23 -72.67 -2.47
C ALA A 1132 -9.76 -73.19 -3.81
#